data_AF-A0A0L8H992-F1
#
_entry.id   AF-A0A0L8H992-F1
#
_cell.length_a   1.000
_cell.length_b   1.000
_cell.length_c   1.000
_cell.angle_alpha   90.00
_cell.angle_beta   90.00
_cell.angle_gamma   90.00
#
_symmetry.space_group_name_H-M   'P 1'
#
loop_
_entity.id
_entity.type
_entity.pdbx_description
1 polymer ?
#
loop_
_entity_poly.entity_id
_entity_poly.type
_entity_poly.pdbx_seq_one_letter_code
_entity_poly.pdbx_strand_id
1 'polypeptide(L)'
;MLFNVNCVDYMGRSALHLAIDSEKLDVIEILLDNVNFNCIEESLLHAISKGGTKIVKIIIEHPTFMAGENKLRKMDGGEAFFRTEEKSQFPPDITPLILAAHYNNHEIIQMFLSRNHTIEKPHPISCKCTGCVTKQNYDSLKRSRSRLNAYRSLASPAYMALSSPDPIMTTFELRQEMQKLAEVEKEFKNEYLGLVEQCMDFACELMDLCRGTQEVEAVLSGGWGDISIRDPLARLKMALRYEEKKFVAHPNCQQHMTSIWYGSEMGFLQSLNWWRKLSFGVIYIPFVPFFCAAYIIAPNSKASAVMRCPVIKFVTHTASHICFLILLAAATFRLTENSVHISSTEELTSPQHNHLHHHERAHSLLKETLRPANTLLTHVQICIVFWILGLLWMECKQIYNTGARSYLTDYYNFMDFGVLSMYLASYLLRFITDFRVQEADRYFNGTQRARMLLMAGNYTDFNYLLAQIKSKQHEPKNYFMEASRFHWKPNDPEIVSDVLFAIANVISFARTTYLMPAFEVLGPLQISLGRMVGDITRFMVLFALVLFAFMVGLHNLYWYYGAQKFKMSLNGQSVYVHAAGAFQGLGHTFYSLFWSMFSQININEISVKTPDVEGLRQCILIDNDRNKIVCTEDATNKTTA
;
A
#
# COMPACT_ATOMS: atom_id res chain seq x y z
N MET A 1 26.75 66.55 35.00
CA MET A 1 26.42 65.58 33.92
C MET A 1 26.04 64.28 34.61
N LEU A 2 24.78 63.84 34.50
CA LEU A 2 24.39 62.53 34.99
C LEU A 2 24.97 61.49 34.03
N PHE A 3 25.96 60.72 34.49
CA PHE A 3 26.51 59.59 33.74
C PHE A 3 25.44 58.51 33.65
N ASN A 4 24.83 58.36 32.48
CA ASN A 4 23.86 57.29 32.22
C ASN A 4 24.61 56.07 31.67
N VAL A 5 24.79 55.05 32.52
CA VAL A 5 25.45 53.78 32.17
C VAL A 5 24.67 53.00 31.11
N ASN A 6 23.35 53.21 31.03
CA ASN A 6 22.45 52.49 30.11
C ASN A 6 22.28 53.21 28.75
N CYS A 7 23.23 54.06 28.35
CA CYS A 7 23.20 54.65 27.02
C CYS A 7 23.43 53.58 25.95
N VAL A 8 22.81 53.78 24.78
CA VAL A 8 22.96 52.91 23.61
C VAL A 8 23.63 53.71 22.48
N ASP A 9 24.44 53.03 21.68
CA ASP A 9 25.01 53.61 20.46
C ASP A 9 23.97 53.74 19.33
N TYR A 10 24.39 54.25 18.18
CA TYR A 10 23.54 54.38 16.99
C TYR A 10 23.03 53.04 16.42
N MET A 11 23.66 51.92 16.81
CA MET A 11 23.27 50.55 16.46
C MET A 11 22.43 49.89 17.57
N GLY A 12 22.12 50.60 18.66
CA GLY A 12 21.38 50.05 19.81
C GLY A 12 22.24 49.27 20.82
N ARG A 13 23.57 49.28 20.70
CA ARG A 13 24.46 48.51 21.59
C ARG A 13 24.74 49.28 22.88
N SER A 14 24.61 48.62 24.03
CA SER A 14 25.00 49.18 25.33
C SER A 14 26.50 49.06 25.60
N ALA A 15 27.01 49.76 26.61
CA ALA A 15 28.40 49.65 27.05
C ALA A 15 28.80 48.20 27.39
N LEU A 16 27.88 47.41 27.94
CA LEU A 16 28.07 45.99 28.26
C LEU A 16 28.20 45.14 26.98
N HIS A 17 27.40 45.41 25.94
CA HIS A 17 27.54 44.73 24.64
C HIS A 17 28.93 44.95 24.03
N LEU A 18 29.45 46.18 24.09
CA LEU A 18 30.79 46.50 23.58
C LEU A 18 31.89 45.83 24.40
N ALA A 19 31.72 45.74 25.73
CA ALA A 19 32.66 45.04 26.59
C ALA A 19 32.72 43.53 26.25
N ILE A 20 31.55 42.91 26.02
CA ILE A 20 31.42 41.51 25.60
C ILE A 20 32.03 41.28 24.21
N ASP A 21 31.78 42.16 23.25
CA ASP A 21 32.38 42.07 21.90
C ASP A 21 33.92 42.13 21.95
N SER A 22 34.48 42.80 22.96
CA SER A 22 35.93 42.92 23.17
C SER A 22 36.53 41.86 24.11
N GLU A 23 35.71 40.94 24.65
CA GLU A 23 36.09 39.89 25.60
C GLU A 23 36.84 40.37 26.86
N LYS A 24 36.61 41.62 27.29
CA LYS A 24 37.27 42.20 28.47
C LYS A 24 36.53 41.86 29.77
N LEU A 25 36.94 40.76 30.41
CA LEU A 25 36.31 40.24 31.64
C LEU A 25 36.25 41.28 32.78
N ASP A 26 37.37 41.96 33.05
CA ASP A 26 37.47 42.94 34.14
C ASP A 26 36.46 44.10 33.99
N VAL A 27 36.22 44.51 32.73
CA VAL A 27 35.26 45.59 32.42
C VAL A 27 33.83 45.09 32.58
N ILE A 28 33.56 43.83 32.21
CA ILE A 28 32.25 43.21 32.35
C ILE A 28 31.85 43.12 33.84
N GLU A 29 32.76 42.67 34.71
CA GLU A 29 32.49 42.58 36.16
C GLU A 29 32.12 43.94 36.76
N ILE A 30 32.86 45.01 36.44
CA ILE A 30 32.59 46.37 36.95
C ILE A 30 31.27 46.92 36.42
N LEU A 31 30.91 46.61 35.17
CA LEU A 31 29.68 47.10 34.55
C LEU A 31 28.44 46.38 35.09
N LEU A 32 28.54 45.11 35.48
CA LEU A 32 27.40 44.31 35.97
C LEU A 32 26.77 44.84 37.27
N ASP A 33 27.51 45.59 38.07
CA ASP A 33 27.01 46.22 39.31
C ASP A 33 26.07 47.40 39.05
N ASN A 34 26.23 48.10 37.91
CA ASN A 34 25.62 49.42 37.68
C ASN A 34 24.57 49.42 36.55
N VAL A 35 24.28 48.27 35.94
CA VAL A 35 23.44 48.14 34.73
C VAL A 35 22.06 47.57 35.06
N ASN A 36 21.04 48.00 34.28
CA ASN A 36 19.67 47.49 34.40
C ASN A 36 19.54 46.02 33.97
N PHE A 37 18.61 45.29 34.58
CA PHE A 37 18.37 43.87 34.28
C PHE A 37 18.09 43.58 32.79
N ASN A 38 17.28 44.39 32.10
CA ASN A 38 16.98 44.17 30.68
C ASN A 38 18.24 44.25 29.79
N CYS A 39 19.17 45.15 30.11
CA CYS A 39 20.44 45.26 29.39
C CYS A 39 21.36 44.07 29.70
N ILE A 40 21.32 43.53 30.92
CA ILE A 40 22.05 42.30 31.30
C ILE A 40 21.47 41.09 30.56
N GLU A 41 20.14 40.95 30.49
CA GLU A 41 19.45 39.88 29.76
C GLU A 41 19.82 39.89 28.27
N GLU A 42 19.78 41.06 27.63
CA GLU A 42 20.16 41.21 26.22
C GLU A 42 21.65 40.95 25.98
N SER A 43 22.50 41.50 26.84
CA SER A 43 23.95 41.25 26.79
C SER A 43 24.30 39.78 27.03
N LEU A 44 23.54 39.07 27.87
CA LEU A 44 23.67 37.63 28.06
C LEU A 44 23.30 36.85 26.79
N LEU A 45 22.20 37.20 26.13
CA LEU A 45 21.82 36.60 24.84
C LEU A 45 22.92 36.83 23.79
N HIS A 46 23.49 38.03 23.75
CA HIS A 46 24.63 38.34 22.87
C HIS A 46 25.88 37.52 23.21
N ALA A 47 26.24 37.38 24.49
CA ALA A 47 27.36 36.56 24.94
C ALA A 47 27.19 35.07 24.55
N ILE A 48 25.97 34.55 24.65
CA ILE A 48 25.63 33.19 24.21
C ILE A 48 25.79 33.06 22.70
N SER A 49 25.35 34.05 21.93
CA SER A 49 25.50 34.06 20.46
C SER A 49 26.97 34.03 19.99
N LYS A 50 27.87 34.62 20.79
CA LYS A 50 29.33 34.59 20.57
C LYS A 50 30.00 33.30 21.04
N GLY A 51 29.33 32.52 21.89
CA GLY A 51 29.91 31.30 22.50
C GLY A 51 30.92 31.57 23.62
N GLY A 52 30.91 32.76 24.23
CA GLY A 52 31.85 33.13 25.28
C GLY A 52 31.52 32.46 26.63
N THR A 53 31.92 31.21 26.83
CA THR A 53 31.51 30.40 28.01
C THR A 53 31.92 31.00 29.35
N LYS A 54 33.13 31.58 29.43
CA LYS A 54 33.62 32.30 30.62
C LYS A 54 32.80 33.56 30.93
N ILE A 55 32.44 34.33 29.91
CA ILE A 55 31.64 35.56 30.04
C ILE A 55 30.25 35.20 30.53
N VAL A 56 29.62 34.21 29.91
CA VAL A 56 28.31 33.68 30.30
C VAL A 56 28.35 33.19 31.76
N LYS A 57 29.44 32.55 32.18
CA LYS A 57 29.62 32.12 33.57
C LYS A 57 29.59 33.28 34.55
N ILE A 58 30.39 34.32 34.29
CA ILE A 58 30.48 35.52 35.13
C ILE A 58 29.11 36.20 35.22
N ILE A 59 28.42 36.38 34.08
CA ILE A 59 27.12 37.04 34.05
C ILE A 59 26.06 36.25 34.85
N ILE A 60 26.00 34.93 34.70
CA ILE A 60 24.99 34.12 35.41
C ILE A 60 25.34 33.96 36.90
N GLU A 61 26.62 33.95 37.28
CA GLU A 61 27.04 33.90 38.69
C GLU A 61 26.86 35.24 39.42
N HIS A 62 26.65 36.34 38.70
CA HIS A 62 26.55 37.66 39.28
C HIS A 62 25.27 37.84 40.13
N PRO A 63 25.37 38.44 41.34
CA PRO A 63 24.22 38.60 42.24
C PRO A 63 23.10 39.48 41.67
N THR A 64 23.41 40.47 40.83
CA THR A 64 22.39 41.33 40.19
C THR A 64 21.53 40.55 39.20
N PHE A 65 22.13 39.62 38.44
CA PHE A 65 21.41 38.74 37.53
C PHE A 65 20.53 37.76 38.30
N MET A 66 21.08 37.09 39.33
CA MET A 66 20.32 36.16 40.19
C MET A 66 19.14 36.84 40.89
N ALA A 67 19.30 38.08 41.35
CA ALA A 67 18.24 38.85 41.98
C ALA A 67 17.14 39.25 40.98
N GLY A 68 17.52 39.61 39.74
CA GLY A 68 16.58 39.94 38.68
C GLY A 68 15.82 38.73 38.15
N GLU A 69 16.51 37.60 37.96
CA GLU A 69 15.90 36.34 37.53
C GLU A 69 14.89 35.81 38.55
N ASN A 70 15.22 35.86 39.84
CA ASN A 70 14.30 35.46 40.91
C ASN A 70 13.05 36.34 40.98
N LYS A 71 13.14 37.62 40.59
CA LYS A 71 11.96 38.49 40.45
C LYS A 71 11.10 38.05 39.26
N LEU A 72 11.73 37.71 38.14
CA LEU A 72 11.04 37.23 36.93
C LEU A 72 10.33 35.90 37.16
N ARG A 73 10.99 34.93 37.82
CA ARG A 73 10.40 33.63 38.19
C ARG A 73 9.19 33.77 39.13
N LYS A 74 9.19 34.78 40.00
CA LYS A 74 8.05 35.07 40.91
C LYS A 74 6.90 35.81 40.24
N MET A 75 7.16 36.50 39.12
CA MET A 75 6.15 37.17 38.29
C MET A 75 5.54 36.26 37.22
N ASP A 76 5.96 34.99 37.12
CA ASP A 76 5.59 34.16 35.98
C ASP A 76 4.07 33.97 35.84
N GLY A 77 3.62 34.18 34.61
CA GLY A 77 2.25 34.48 34.24
C GLY A 77 2.11 35.27 32.94
N GLY A 78 3.17 35.37 32.11
CA GLY A 78 3.03 35.78 30.71
C GLY A 78 3.25 37.26 30.41
N GLU A 79 4.44 37.81 30.65
CA GLU A 79 4.81 39.13 30.09
C GLU A 79 5.85 39.05 28.97
N ALA A 80 6.81 38.10 28.99
CA ALA A 80 7.86 38.01 27.97
C ALA A 80 7.28 37.87 26.55
N PHE A 81 6.23 37.06 26.38
CA PHE A 81 5.52 36.93 25.10
C PHE A 81 4.79 38.22 24.66
N PHE A 82 4.35 39.05 25.61
CA PHE A 82 3.57 40.27 25.33
C PHE A 82 4.45 41.53 25.27
N ARG A 83 5.76 41.42 25.58
CA ARG A 83 6.73 42.51 25.38
C ARG A 83 6.66 43.00 23.93
N THR A 84 6.33 44.29 23.79
CA THR A 84 6.11 45.01 22.53
C THR A 84 7.30 45.89 22.15
N GLU A 85 8.27 46.08 23.06
CA GLU A 85 9.45 46.90 22.77
C GLU A 85 10.44 46.15 21.87
N GLU A 86 10.44 46.46 20.57
CA GLU A 86 11.34 45.95 19.52
C GLU A 86 12.80 46.43 19.65
N LYS A 87 13.25 46.80 20.86
CA LYS A 87 14.61 47.33 21.05
C LYS A 87 15.68 46.24 21.08
N SER A 88 15.30 44.97 21.22
CA SER A 88 16.23 43.85 21.31
C SER A 88 16.53 43.20 19.96
N GLN A 89 17.80 42.83 19.74
CA GLN A 89 18.24 42.11 18.54
C GLN A 89 17.57 40.72 18.40
N PHE A 90 17.17 40.12 19.52
CA PHE A 90 16.53 38.81 19.57
C PHE A 90 15.01 38.92 19.77
N PRO A 91 14.22 38.00 19.18
CA PRO A 91 12.80 37.88 19.46
C PRO A 91 12.54 37.68 20.97
N PRO A 92 11.48 38.31 21.53
CA PRO A 92 11.22 38.34 22.96
C PRO A 92 10.77 36.98 23.55
N ASP A 93 10.49 36.00 22.69
CA ASP A 93 10.18 34.62 23.05
C ASP A 93 11.42 33.74 23.27
N ILE A 94 12.62 34.21 22.90
CA ILE A 94 13.86 33.45 23.07
C ILE A 94 14.41 33.67 24.48
N THR A 95 14.44 32.59 25.26
CA THR A 95 15.14 32.56 26.55
C THR A 95 16.63 32.25 26.34
N PRO A 96 17.51 32.61 27.30
CA PRO A 96 18.94 32.28 27.23
C PRO A 96 19.22 30.78 26.97
N LEU A 97 18.42 29.89 27.57
CA LEU A 97 18.54 28.44 27.35
C LEU A 97 18.11 28.02 25.93
N ILE A 98 17.03 28.61 25.39
CA ILE A 98 16.59 28.35 24.01
C ILE A 98 17.67 28.78 23.03
N LEU A 99 18.28 29.96 23.23
CA LEU A 99 19.36 30.45 22.37
C LEU A 99 20.60 29.57 22.46
N ALA A 100 21.01 29.16 23.67
CA ALA A 100 22.14 28.26 23.87
C ALA A 100 21.93 26.91 23.15
N ALA A 101 20.70 26.39 23.18
CA ALA A 101 20.32 25.20 22.45
C ALA A 101 20.34 25.41 20.92
N HIS A 102 19.93 26.58 20.41
CA HIS A 102 20.02 26.89 18.98
C HIS A 102 21.47 26.86 18.46
N TYR A 103 22.42 27.33 19.25
CA TYR A 103 23.86 27.27 18.93
C TYR A 103 24.53 25.93 19.27
N ASN A 104 23.80 24.98 19.86
CA ASN A 104 24.28 23.64 20.21
C ASN A 104 25.57 23.63 21.08
N ASN A 105 25.71 24.61 21.99
CA ASN A 105 26.88 24.70 22.88
C ASN A 105 26.62 23.94 24.19
N HIS A 106 27.24 22.77 24.35
CA HIS A 106 26.99 21.89 25.49
C HIS A 106 27.42 22.48 26.85
N GLU A 107 28.50 23.28 26.91
CA GLU A 107 28.99 23.85 28.18
C GLU A 107 27.97 24.85 28.74
N ILE A 108 27.50 25.75 27.88
CA ILE A 108 26.50 26.76 28.25
C ILE A 108 25.19 26.07 28.65
N ILE A 109 24.75 25.07 27.88
CA ILE A 109 23.53 24.32 28.20
C ILE A 109 23.67 23.64 29.57
N GLN A 110 24.80 22.99 29.86
CA GLN A 110 25.05 22.35 31.15
C GLN A 110 25.04 23.35 32.32
N MET A 111 25.57 24.56 32.11
CA MET A 111 25.54 25.63 33.12
C MET A 111 24.13 26.12 33.44
N PHE A 112 23.20 26.09 32.48
CA PHE A 112 21.80 26.40 32.70
C PHE A 112 21.01 25.21 33.28
N LEU A 113 21.25 23.99 32.80
CA LEU A 113 20.61 22.78 33.31
C LEU A 113 20.97 22.52 34.78
N SER A 114 22.22 22.76 35.19
CA SER A 114 22.66 22.63 36.60
C SER A 114 21.96 23.62 37.55
N ARG A 115 21.35 24.68 37.03
CA ARG A 115 20.53 25.67 37.76
C ARG A 115 19.02 25.41 37.65
N ASN A 116 18.62 24.20 37.24
CA ASN A 116 17.22 23.78 37.05
C ASN A 116 16.44 24.66 36.04
N HIS A 117 17.11 25.23 35.04
CA HIS A 117 16.40 25.77 33.88
C HIS A 117 16.03 24.63 32.94
N THR A 118 14.77 24.54 32.58
CA THR A 118 14.28 23.55 31.61
C THR A 118 13.46 24.27 30.53
N ILE A 119 13.47 23.70 29.33
CA ILE A 119 12.62 24.17 28.24
C ILE A 119 11.28 23.45 28.37
N GLU A 120 10.21 24.22 28.58
CA GLU A 120 8.87 23.66 28.64
C GLU A 120 8.42 23.15 27.26
N LYS A 121 7.86 21.94 27.23
CA LYS A 121 7.29 21.38 26.01
C LYS A 121 6.05 22.18 25.59
N PRO A 122 5.98 22.67 24.34
CA PRO A 122 4.80 23.38 23.87
C PRO A 122 3.53 22.54 23.94
N HIS A 123 2.41 23.18 24.24
CA HIS A 123 1.10 22.54 24.18
C HIS A 123 0.73 22.13 22.74
N PRO A 124 -0.10 21.08 22.56
CA PRO A 124 -0.58 20.70 21.24
C PRO A 124 -1.38 21.84 20.61
N ILE A 125 -1.39 21.90 19.27
CA ILE A 125 -2.09 22.95 18.49
C ILE A 125 -3.57 23.05 18.86
N SER A 126 -4.20 21.91 19.12
CA SER A 126 -5.60 21.78 19.50
C SER A 126 -5.91 22.18 20.95
N CYS A 127 -4.90 22.57 21.74
CA CYS A 127 -5.09 22.97 23.13
C CYS A 127 -5.92 24.27 23.24
N LYS A 128 -6.96 24.22 24.06
CA LYS A 128 -7.87 25.34 24.35
C LYS A 128 -7.69 25.93 25.76
N CYS A 129 -6.52 25.74 26.38
CA CYS A 129 -6.28 26.34 27.70
C CYS A 129 -6.26 27.88 27.60
N THR A 130 -6.58 28.55 28.71
CA THR A 130 -6.67 30.02 28.78
C THR A 130 -5.39 30.69 28.26
N GLY A 131 -4.22 30.22 28.71
CA GLY A 131 -2.93 30.76 28.25
C GLY A 131 -2.68 30.62 26.73
N CYS A 132 -3.07 29.49 26.13
CA CYS A 132 -2.94 29.29 24.68
C CYS A 132 -3.90 30.18 23.89
N VAL A 133 -5.14 30.31 24.34
CA VAL A 133 -6.16 31.15 23.71
C VAL A 133 -5.77 32.63 23.82
N THR A 134 -5.30 33.09 24.97
CA THR A 134 -4.83 34.48 25.13
C THR A 134 -3.64 34.78 24.21
N LYS A 135 -2.64 33.88 24.13
CA LYS A 135 -1.51 34.04 23.20
C LYS A 135 -1.97 34.05 21.73
N GLN A 136 -2.96 33.23 21.38
CA GLN A 136 -3.52 33.18 20.02
C GLN A 136 -4.25 34.46 19.63
N ASN A 137 -5.07 34.99 20.54
CA ASN A 137 -5.85 36.20 20.32
C ASN A 137 -4.96 37.45 20.27
N TYR A 138 -3.82 37.42 20.98
CA TYR A 138 -2.85 38.50 20.93
C TYR A 138 -2.09 38.51 19.60
N ASP A 139 -1.41 37.41 19.26
CA ASP A 139 -0.68 37.29 18.00
C ASP A 139 -0.48 35.81 17.63
N SER A 140 -1.15 35.37 16.56
CA SER A 140 -1.04 34.01 16.05
C SER A 140 0.34 33.68 15.47
N LEU A 141 0.99 34.64 14.80
CA LEU A 141 2.30 34.43 14.18
C LEU A 141 3.40 34.36 15.23
N LYS A 142 3.36 35.25 16.24
CA LYS A 142 4.29 35.20 17.37
C LYS A 142 4.13 33.89 18.14
N ARG A 143 2.90 33.39 18.29
CA ARG A 143 2.63 32.07 18.91
C ARG A 143 3.24 30.93 18.09
N SER A 144 3.07 30.93 16.76
CA SER A 144 3.63 29.87 15.91
C SER A 144 5.15 29.88 15.89
N ARG A 145 5.76 31.07 15.81
CA ARG A 145 7.23 31.25 15.83
C ARG A 145 7.84 30.86 17.18
N SER A 146 7.19 31.23 18.29
CA SER A 146 7.63 30.82 19.64
C SER A 146 7.62 29.30 19.82
N ARG A 147 6.56 28.62 19.34
CA ARG A 147 6.51 27.16 19.36
C ARG A 147 7.61 26.55 18.50
N LEU A 148 7.84 27.07 17.30
CA LEU A 148 8.91 26.59 16.41
C LEU A 148 10.30 26.76 17.04
N ASN A 149 10.57 27.90 17.66
CA ASN A 149 11.81 28.16 18.40
C ASN A 149 11.99 27.18 19.58
N ALA A 150 10.92 26.87 20.31
CA ALA A 150 10.94 25.87 21.37
C ALA A 150 11.25 24.47 20.83
N TYR A 151 10.60 24.02 19.76
CA TYR A 151 10.92 22.73 19.14
C TYR A 151 12.34 22.68 18.57
N ARG A 152 12.83 23.77 17.97
CA ARG A 152 14.22 23.88 17.52
C ARG A 152 15.21 23.70 18.67
N SER A 153 14.92 24.26 19.84
CA SER A 153 15.76 24.06 21.02
C SER A 153 15.69 22.66 21.60
N LEU A 154 14.49 22.04 21.62
CA LEU A 154 14.31 20.66 22.09
C LEU A 154 14.99 19.64 21.16
N ALA A 155 15.04 19.92 19.86
CA ALA A 155 15.67 19.09 18.84
C ALA A 155 17.21 19.24 18.79
N SER A 156 17.79 20.11 19.61
CA SER A 156 19.23 20.32 19.66
C SER A 156 19.96 19.09 20.23
N PRO A 157 20.98 18.54 19.54
CA PRO A 157 21.71 17.36 19.99
C PRO A 157 22.29 17.48 21.41
N ALA A 158 22.92 18.60 21.73
CA ALA A 158 23.50 18.84 23.06
C ALA A 158 22.43 18.90 24.14
N TYR A 159 21.26 19.48 23.85
CA TYR A 159 20.16 19.55 24.81
C TYR A 159 19.56 18.15 25.04
N MET A 160 19.30 17.37 23.98
CA MET A 160 18.76 16.01 24.11
C MET A 160 19.71 15.10 24.91
N ALA A 161 21.02 15.15 24.62
CA ALA A 161 22.02 14.34 25.30
C ALA A 161 22.15 14.64 26.81
N LEU A 162 21.97 15.90 27.21
CA LEU A 162 22.15 16.32 28.62
C LEU A 162 20.84 16.30 29.44
N SER A 163 19.69 16.50 28.80
CA SER A 163 18.41 16.66 29.50
C SER A 163 17.64 15.35 29.70
N SER A 164 17.85 14.36 28.83
CA SER A 164 17.03 13.15 28.80
C SER A 164 17.77 11.92 29.33
N PRO A 165 17.11 11.04 30.12
CA PRO A 165 17.72 9.80 30.59
C PRO A 165 17.82 8.73 29.49
N ASP A 166 16.90 8.74 28.52
CA ASP A 166 16.95 7.92 27.31
C ASP A 166 16.87 8.84 26.07
N PRO A 167 18.02 9.22 25.49
CA PRO A 167 18.08 10.15 24.37
C PRO A 167 17.44 9.58 23.10
N ILE A 168 17.50 8.26 22.87
CA ILE A 168 16.98 7.67 21.64
C ILE A 168 15.44 7.66 21.66
N MET A 169 14.86 7.26 22.79
CA MET A 169 13.40 7.27 22.95
C MET A 169 12.84 8.69 22.80
N THR A 170 13.44 9.66 23.50
CA THR A 170 13.00 11.06 23.43
C THR A 170 13.15 11.64 22.03
N THR A 171 14.21 11.28 21.31
CA THR A 171 14.41 11.68 19.91
C THR A 171 13.30 11.14 19.00
N PHE A 172 12.91 9.87 19.15
CA PHE A 172 11.81 9.28 18.37
C PHE A 172 10.45 9.91 18.69
N GLU A 173 10.16 10.18 19.96
CA GLU A 173 8.94 10.86 20.38
C GLU A 173 8.87 12.28 19.81
N LEU A 174 9.94 13.07 19.98
CA LEU A 174 10.01 14.45 19.50
C LEU A 174 9.89 14.51 17.98
N ARG A 175 10.54 13.59 17.26
CA ARG A 175 10.41 13.46 15.82
C ARG A 175 8.96 13.20 15.41
N GLN A 176 8.29 12.23 16.04
CA GLN A 176 6.89 11.89 15.74
C GLN A 176 5.97 13.10 15.94
N GLU A 177 6.19 13.87 17.00
CA GLU A 177 5.44 15.10 17.27
C GLU A 177 5.69 16.14 16.19
N MET A 178 6.94 16.43 15.85
CA MET A 178 7.31 17.42 14.82
C MET A 178 6.81 17.02 13.43
N GLN A 179 6.81 15.72 13.10
CA GLN A 179 6.26 15.21 11.85
C GLN A 179 4.75 15.49 11.74
N LYS A 180 3.99 15.24 12.82
CA LYS A 180 2.55 15.57 12.86
C LYS A 180 2.32 17.08 12.78
N LEU A 181 3.16 17.88 13.44
CA LEU A 181 3.08 19.34 13.38
C LEU A 181 3.35 19.86 11.97
N ALA A 182 4.29 19.26 11.23
CA ALA A 182 4.59 19.60 9.84
C ALA A 182 3.42 19.34 8.87
N GLU A 183 2.53 18.39 9.19
CA GLU A 183 1.31 18.13 8.42
C GLU A 183 0.19 19.13 8.72
N VAL A 184 0.11 19.58 9.98
CA VAL A 184 -0.90 20.55 10.43
C VAL A 184 -0.53 21.98 10.02
N GLU A 185 0.73 22.37 10.22
CA GLU A 185 1.25 23.72 9.93
C GLU A 185 2.00 23.74 8.62
N LYS A 186 1.26 23.99 7.54
CA LYS A 186 1.80 23.92 6.18
C LYS A 186 2.81 25.03 5.89
N GLU A 187 2.72 26.15 6.59
CA GLU A 187 3.55 27.35 6.41
C GLU A 187 5.01 27.10 6.82
N PHE A 188 5.23 26.44 7.97
CA PHE A 188 6.56 26.12 8.51
C PHE A 188 6.97 24.67 8.30
N LYS A 189 6.30 23.96 7.39
CA LYS A 189 6.51 22.52 7.14
C LYS A 189 7.98 22.18 6.88
N ASN A 190 8.67 22.97 6.07
CA ASN A 190 10.07 22.71 5.72
C ASN A 190 11.01 22.87 6.92
N GLU A 191 10.75 23.82 7.82
CA GLU A 191 11.55 24.00 9.03
C GLU A 191 11.36 22.83 10.00
N TYR A 192 10.12 22.38 10.22
CA TYR A 192 9.85 21.19 11.03
C TYR A 192 10.49 19.93 10.44
N LEU A 193 10.44 19.75 9.11
CA LEU A 193 11.09 18.62 8.45
C LEU A 193 12.63 18.67 8.59
N GLY A 194 13.23 19.85 8.57
CA GLY A 194 14.66 20.03 8.87
C GLY A 194 15.01 19.65 10.31
N LEU A 195 14.17 20.00 11.29
CA LEU A 195 14.36 19.58 12.69
C LEU A 195 14.17 18.07 12.88
N VAL A 196 13.21 17.47 12.17
CA VAL A 196 13.01 16.02 12.12
C VAL A 196 14.27 15.31 11.61
N GLU A 197 14.86 15.83 10.55
CA GLU A 197 16.12 15.30 10.00
C GLU A 197 17.26 15.41 11.03
N GLN A 198 17.42 16.57 11.67
CA GLN A 198 18.43 16.79 12.71
C GLN A 198 18.29 15.80 13.89
N CYS A 199 17.07 15.57 14.37
CA CYS A 199 16.82 14.57 15.41
C CYS A 199 17.24 13.17 14.96
N MET A 200 16.92 12.78 13.73
CA MET A 200 17.27 11.45 13.23
C MET A 200 18.77 11.29 13.01
N ASP A 201 19.45 12.33 12.54
CA ASP A 201 20.90 12.31 12.38
C ASP A 201 21.59 12.15 13.75
N PHE A 202 21.10 12.82 14.81
CA PHE A 202 21.58 12.60 16.19
C PHE A 202 21.41 11.15 16.65
N ALA A 203 20.26 10.52 16.39
CA ALA A 203 20.05 9.11 16.74
C ALA A 203 20.99 8.16 15.98
N CYS A 204 21.32 8.47 14.72
CA CYS A 204 22.31 7.74 13.93
C CYS A 204 23.74 7.94 14.47
N GLU A 205 24.13 9.17 14.76
CA GLU A 205 25.45 9.48 15.36
C GLU A 205 25.65 8.75 16.69
N LEU A 206 24.61 8.64 17.51
CA LEU A 206 24.69 7.88 18.76
C LEU A 206 24.85 6.36 18.51
N MET A 207 24.26 5.83 17.43
CA MET A 207 24.46 4.44 17.03
C MET A 207 25.87 4.18 16.45
N ASP A 208 26.47 5.16 15.77
CA ASP A 208 27.85 5.08 15.27
C ASP A 208 28.88 4.97 16.40
N LEU A 209 28.58 5.53 17.57
CA LEU A 209 29.45 5.45 18.75
C LEU A 209 29.47 4.05 19.42
N CYS A 210 28.54 3.16 19.05
CA CYS A 210 28.49 1.80 19.60
C CYS A 210 29.64 0.96 19.05
N ARG A 211 30.48 0.42 19.95
CA ARG A 211 31.68 -0.36 19.60
C ARG A 211 31.46 -1.87 19.67
N GLY A 212 30.47 -2.31 20.44
CA GLY A 212 30.19 -3.73 20.67
C GLY A 212 28.77 -4.15 20.28
N THR A 213 28.58 -5.43 19.98
CA THR A 213 27.24 -5.99 19.72
C THR A 213 26.32 -5.88 20.94
N GLN A 214 26.87 -5.93 22.15
CA GLN A 214 26.12 -5.74 23.39
C GLN A 214 25.60 -4.31 23.54
N GLU A 215 26.38 -3.31 23.13
CA GLU A 215 25.95 -1.90 23.15
C GLU A 215 24.86 -1.66 22.11
N VAL A 216 25.02 -2.23 20.91
CA VAL A 216 23.99 -2.19 19.86
C VAL A 216 22.71 -2.89 20.33
N GLU A 217 22.81 -4.05 20.98
CA GLU A 217 21.66 -4.76 21.54
C GLU A 217 21.01 -3.95 22.67
N ALA A 218 21.77 -3.27 23.53
CA ALA A 218 21.23 -2.37 24.55
C ALA A 218 20.50 -1.15 23.93
N VAL A 219 20.98 -0.66 22.79
CA VAL A 219 20.33 0.40 22.01
C VAL A 219 19.07 -0.11 21.28
N LEU A 220 19.04 -1.34 20.79
CA LEU A 220 17.89 -1.87 20.05
C LEU A 220 16.82 -2.51 20.95
N SER A 221 17.21 -2.98 22.13
CA SER A 221 16.31 -3.49 23.15
C SER A 221 15.62 -2.34 23.90
N GLY A 222 14.39 -2.59 24.35
CA GLY A 222 13.62 -1.61 25.12
C GLY A 222 14.14 -1.47 26.55
N GLY A 223 14.23 -0.22 27.04
CA GLY A 223 14.62 0.09 28.42
C GLY A 223 13.63 -0.40 29.47
N TRP A 224 14.18 -0.92 30.57
CA TRP A 224 13.63 -1.26 31.90
C TRP A 224 12.22 -1.89 31.95
N GLY A 225 12.20 -3.22 31.73
CA GLY A 225 11.13 -4.15 32.14
C GLY A 225 11.73 -5.51 32.51
N ASP A 226 10.91 -6.37 33.13
CA ASP A 226 11.30 -7.69 33.65
C ASP A 226 12.11 -8.51 32.61
N ILE A 227 13.23 -9.08 33.06
CA ILE A 227 14.25 -9.75 32.23
C ILE A 227 13.68 -10.93 31.42
N SER A 228 12.53 -11.49 31.83
CA SER A 228 11.92 -12.67 31.18
C SER A 228 11.13 -12.36 29.89
N ILE A 229 10.82 -11.07 29.62
CA ILE A 229 10.07 -10.63 28.42
C ILE A 229 10.78 -9.44 27.76
N ARG A 230 12.12 -9.44 27.73
CA ARG A 230 12.85 -8.47 26.91
C ARG A 230 12.73 -8.88 25.46
N ASP A 231 11.81 -8.24 24.74
CA ASP A 231 11.80 -8.25 23.28
C ASP A 231 13.13 -7.60 22.80
N PRO A 232 14.07 -8.37 22.21
CA PRO A 232 15.41 -7.87 21.92
C PRO A 232 15.42 -6.78 20.83
N LEU A 233 14.31 -6.61 20.12
CA LEU A 233 14.13 -5.64 19.03
C LEU A 233 12.97 -4.67 19.30
N ALA A 234 12.59 -4.42 20.56
CA ALA A 234 11.46 -3.55 20.88
C ALA A 234 11.61 -2.14 20.29
N ARG A 235 12.79 -1.53 20.42
CA ARG A 235 13.06 -0.18 19.90
C ARG A 235 13.13 -0.18 18.37
N LEU A 236 13.62 -1.25 17.76
CA LEU A 236 13.58 -1.42 16.30
C LEU A 236 12.14 -1.54 15.77
N LYS A 237 11.28 -2.33 16.43
CA LYS A 237 9.85 -2.42 16.08
C LYS A 237 9.16 -1.06 16.18
N MET A 238 9.53 -0.25 17.18
CA MET A 238 9.03 1.11 17.32
C MET A 238 9.55 2.03 16.20
N ALA A 239 10.84 1.99 15.88
CA ALA A 239 11.42 2.72 14.75
C ALA A 239 10.75 2.37 13.42
N LEU A 240 10.40 1.09 13.21
CA LEU A 240 9.63 0.63 12.05
C LEU A 240 8.21 1.21 12.04
N ARG A 241 7.51 1.24 13.18
CA ARG A 241 6.17 1.85 13.30
C ARG A 241 6.19 3.35 13.03
N TYR A 242 7.28 4.02 13.36
CA TYR A 242 7.50 5.43 13.06
C TYR A 242 8.11 5.66 11.66
N GLU A 243 8.30 4.61 10.86
CA GLU A 243 8.88 4.69 9.51
C GLU A 243 10.28 5.34 9.47
N GLU A 244 11.13 5.10 10.48
CA GLU A 244 12.48 5.66 10.57
C GLU A 244 13.49 4.95 9.68
N LYS A 245 13.49 5.33 8.40
CA LYS A 245 14.30 4.68 7.36
C LYS A 245 15.80 4.81 7.62
N LYS A 246 16.30 5.97 8.04
CA LYS A 246 17.74 6.22 8.28
C LYS A 246 18.28 5.34 9.42
N PHE A 247 17.61 5.34 10.57
CA PHE A 247 18.01 4.57 11.75
C PHE A 247 18.00 3.06 11.48
N VAL A 248 16.95 2.55 10.81
CA VAL A 248 16.86 1.12 10.49
C VAL A 248 17.93 0.73 9.45
N ALA A 249 18.20 1.57 8.45
CA ALA A 249 19.19 1.31 7.40
C ALA A 249 20.65 1.44 7.89
N HIS A 250 20.86 1.85 9.14
CA HIS A 250 22.19 2.04 9.71
C HIS A 250 23.03 0.75 9.67
N PRO A 251 24.34 0.80 9.29
CA PRO A 251 25.18 -0.38 9.16
C PRO A 251 25.21 -1.29 10.40
N ASN A 252 25.36 -0.70 11.59
CA ASN A 252 25.40 -1.45 12.87
C ASN A 252 24.06 -2.17 13.14
N CYS A 253 22.93 -1.53 12.83
CA CYS A 253 21.60 -2.12 12.96
C CYS A 253 21.40 -3.26 11.95
N GLN A 254 21.80 -3.05 10.69
CA GLN A 254 21.68 -4.04 9.62
C GLN A 254 22.57 -5.27 9.88
N GLN A 255 23.78 -5.07 10.41
CA GLN A 255 24.67 -6.17 10.80
C GLN A 255 24.06 -7.02 11.93
N HIS A 256 23.48 -6.38 12.96
CA HIS A 256 22.80 -7.09 14.04
C HIS A 256 21.53 -7.82 13.53
N MET A 257 20.76 -7.20 12.64
CA MET A 257 19.61 -7.87 12.02
C MET A 257 20.02 -9.05 11.14
N THR A 258 21.14 -8.94 10.43
CA THR A 258 21.71 -10.02 9.61
C THR A 258 22.15 -11.21 10.48
N SER A 259 22.74 -10.95 11.65
CA SER A 259 23.13 -12.04 12.56
C SER A 259 21.92 -12.79 13.10
N ILE A 260 20.82 -12.09 13.41
CA ILE A 260 19.54 -12.70 13.81
C ILE A 260 18.90 -13.46 12.64
N TRP A 261 18.99 -12.92 11.42
CA TRP A 261 18.39 -13.52 10.23
C TRP A 261 18.98 -14.90 9.92
N TYR A 262 20.31 -15.03 9.87
CA TYR A 262 20.99 -16.29 9.61
C TYR A 262 21.10 -17.20 10.85
N GLY A 263 21.09 -16.64 12.07
CA GLY A 263 21.24 -17.40 13.31
C GLY A 263 22.57 -18.17 13.40
N SER A 264 22.79 -18.86 14.52
CA SER A 264 24.01 -19.62 14.77
C SER A 264 24.16 -20.86 13.87
N GLU A 265 23.06 -21.53 13.58
CA GLU A 265 23.04 -22.83 12.88
C GLU A 265 23.25 -22.72 11.36
N MET A 266 22.86 -21.59 10.76
CA MET A 266 22.85 -21.39 9.30
C MET A 266 23.84 -20.30 8.85
N GLY A 267 24.82 -19.94 9.68
CA GLY A 267 25.83 -18.92 9.36
C GLY A 267 26.65 -19.20 8.09
N PHE A 268 26.79 -20.47 7.69
CA PHE A 268 27.46 -20.84 6.44
C PHE A 268 26.72 -20.33 5.19
N LEU A 269 25.39 -20.15 5.25
CA LEU A 269 24.62 -19.62 4.12
C LEU A 269 25.04 -18.20 3.77
N GLN A 270 25.53 -17.40 4.73
CA GLN A 270 25.97 -16.04 4.46
C GLN A 270 27.15 -16.01 3.49
N SER A 271 28.13 -16.89 3.67
CA SER A 271 29.38 -16.92 2.91
C SER A 271 29.29 -17.61 1.54
N LEU A 272 28.14 -18.22 1.20
CA LEU A 272 27.94 -18.87 -0.09
C LEU A 272 27.69 -17.87 -1.23
N ASN A 273 28.30 -18.15 -2.38
CA ASN A 273 28.00 -17.44 -3.64
C ASN A 273 26.52 -17.59 -4.02
N TRP A 274 25.96 -16.59 -4.69
CA TRP A 274 24.57 -16.60 -5.20
C TRP A 274 24.17 -17.92 -5.88
N TRP A 275 24.99 -18.42 -6.80
CA TRP A 275 24.71 -19.66 -7.52
C TRP A 275 24.64 -20.88 -6.60
N ARG A 276 25.49 -20.95 -5.57
CA ARG A 276 25.45 -22.03 -4.57
C ARG A 276 24.23 -21.91 -3.66
N LYS A 277 23.82 -20.69 -3.30
CA LYS A 277 22.57 -20.43 -2.57
C LYS A 277 21.36 -20.89 -3.39
N LEU A 278 21.34 -20.58 -4.69
CA LEU A 278 20.29 -21.03 -5.60
C LEU A 278 20.26 -22.55 -5.74
N SER A 279 21.41 -23.20 -5.95
CA SER A 279 21.50 -24.67 -5.98
C SER A 279 21.00 -25.30 -4.69
N PHE A 280 21.37 -24.75 -3.53
CA PHE A 280 20.86 -25.21 -2.24
C PHE A 280 19.34 -25.06 -2.14
N GLY A 281 18.77 -23.93 -2.59
CA GLY A 281 17.33 -23.70 -2.64
C GLY A 281 16.60 -24.71 -3.52
N VAL A 282 17.10 -24.97 -4.74
CA VAL A 282 16.51 -25.94 -5.68
C VAL A 282 16.52 -27.35 -5.10
N ILE A 283 17.61 -27.75 -4.45
CA ILE A 283 17.71 -29.06 -3.77
C ILE A 283 16.77 -29.09 -2.56
N TYR A 284 16.63 -28.00 -1.82
CA TYR A 284 15.83 -27.93 -0.59
C TYR A 284 14.32 -28.04 -0.85
N ILE A 285 13.78 -27.43 -1.92
CA ILE A 285 12.35 -27.41 -2.27
C ILE A 285 11.65 -28.79 -2.17
N PRO A 286 12.13 -29.86 -2.83
CA PRO A 286 11.46 -31.17 -2.76
C PRO A 286 11.48 -31.80 -1.36
N PHE A 287 12.44 -31.43 -0.50
CA PHE A 287 12.51 -31.94 0.88
C PHE A 287 11.70 -31.11 1.87
N VAL A 288 11.14 -29.95 1.49
CA VAL A 288 10.33 -29.08 2.37
C VAL A 288 9.19 -29.85 3.07
N PRO A 289 8.38 -30.69 2.39
CA PRO A 289 7.30 -31.43 3.05
C PRO A 289 7.81 -32.35 4.17
N PHE A 290 8.98 -32.96 3.97
CA PHE A 290 9.61 -33.83 4.96
C PHE A 290 10.09 -33.05 6.18
N PHE A 291 10.72 -31.88 5.98
CA PHE A 291 11.13 -31.00 7.08
C PHE A 291 9.93 -30.45 7.87
N CYS A 292 8.84 -30.09 7.19
CA CYS A 292 7.62 -29.65 7.85
C CYS A 292 6.97 -30.79 8.66
N ALA A 293 6.91 -32.01 8.13
CA ALA A 293 6.42 -33.17 8.86
C ALA A 293 7.30 -33.48 10.08
N ALA A 294 8.63 -33.43 9.94
CA ALA A 294 9.56 -33.62 11.03
C ALA A 294 9.40 -32.57 12.15
N TYR A 295 9.08 -31.32 11.80
CA TYR A 295 8.82 -30.27 12.77
C TYR A 295 7.53 -30.52 13.59
N ILE A 296 6.49 -31.05 12.95
CA ILE A 296 5.22 -31.38 13.62
C ILE A 296 5.39 -32.58 14.56
N ILE A 297 6.14 -33.61 14.13
CA ILE A 297 6.32 -34.86 14.89
C ILE A 297 7.35 -34.69 16.02
N ALA A 298 8.46 -33.99 15.77
CA ALA A 298 9.59 -33.89 16.70
C ALA A 298 10.09 -32.44 16.84
N PRO A 299 9.40 -31.61 17.64
CA PRO A 299 9.68 -30.18 17.76
C PRO A 299 10.99 -29.83 18.50
N ASN A 300 11.67 -30.80 19.11
CA ASN A 300 12.92 -30.61 19.86
C ASN A 300 14.16 -31.15 19.11
N SER A 301 14.01 -31.58 17.85
CA SER A 301 15.12 -32.09 17.03
C SER A 301 16.02 -30.96 16.50
N LYS A 302 17.29 -31.25 16.17
CA LYS A 302 18.17 -30.28 15.50
C LYS A 302 17.58 -29.75 14.20
N ALA A 303 16.89 -30.61 13.43
CA ALA A 303 16.19 -30.22 12.21
C ALA A 303 15.08 -29.19 12.48
N SER A 304 14.33 -29.34 13.57
CA SER A 304 13.31 -28.37 13.97
C SER A 304 13.90 -27.04 14.44
N ALA A 305 15.10 -27.04 15.06
CA ALA A 305 15.82 -25.82 15.43
C ALA A 305 16.26 -25.04 14.18
N VAL A 306 16.74 -25.74 13.14
CA VAL A 306 17.04 -25.13 11.82
C VAL A 306 15.79 -24.48 11.21
N MET A 307 14.63 -25.12 11.29
CA MET A 307 13.39 -24.55 10.72
C MET A 307 12.82 -23.37 11.53
N ARG A 308 13.27 -23.17 12.78
CA ARG A 308 12.93 -21.96 13.55
C ARG A 308 13.69 -20.72 13.09
N CYS A 309 14.80 -20.89 12.36
CA CYS A 309 15.61 -19.81 11.78
C CYS A 309 14.79 -18.96 10.78
N PRO A 310 14.88 -17.61 10.84
CA PRO A 310 14.14 -16.72 9.94
C PRO A 310 14.39 -16.97 8.45
N VAL A 311 15.65 -17.16 8.03
CA VAL A 311 16.00 -17.46 6.62
C VAL A 311 15.25 -18.68 6.11
N ILE A 312 15.25 -19.77 6.88
CA ILE A 312 14.64 -21.02 6.47
C ILE A 312 13.13 -20.88 6.40
N LYS A 313 12.49 -20.16 7.33
CA LYS A 313 11.07 -19.81 7.23
C LYS A 313 10.76 -19.04 5.95
N PHE A 314 11.59 -18.03 5.62
CA PHE A 314 11.39 -17.27 4.39
C PHE A 314 11.51 -18.15 3.14
N VAL A 315 12.53 -19.00 3.08
CA VAL A 315 12.74 -19.94 1.96
C VAL A 315 11.59 -20.94 1.86
N THR A 316 11.09 -21.50 2.97
CA THR A 316 9.96 -22.43 2.94
C THR A 316 8.65 -21.76 2.50
N HIS A 317 8.36 -20.55 2.98
CA HIS A 317 7.20 -19.77 2.52
C HIS A 317 7.31 -19.42 1.02
N THR A 318 8.50 -19.05 0.56
CA THR A 318 8.76 -18.74 -0.86
C THR A 318 8.59 -19.99 -1.73
N ALA A 319 9.17 -21.12 -1.31
CA ALA A 319 9.02 -22.40 -1.99
C ALA A 319 7.55 -22.83 -2.09
N SER A 320 6.80 -22.69 -0.99
CA SER A 320 5.37 -22.95 -0.94
C SER A 320 4.62 -22.08 -1.96
N HIS A 321 4.88 -20.77 -2.01
CA HIS A 321 4.25 -19.88 -2.98
C HIS A 321 4.58 -20.26 -4.44
N ILE A 322 5.83 -20.60 -4.75
CA ILE A 322 6.22 -21.03 -6.10
C ILE A 322 5.51 -22.34 -6.48
N CYS A 323 5.45 -23.32 -5.58
CA CYS A 323 4.69 -24.56 -5.79
C CYS A 323 3.20 -24.29 -6.06
N PHE A 324 2.60 -23.34 -5.33
CA PHE A 324 1.21 -22.92 -5.57
C PHE A 324 1.03 -22.33 -6.97
N LEU A 325 1.93 -21.47 -7.44
CA LEU A 325 1.87 -20.93 -8.81
C LEU A 325 2.05 -22.02 -9.87
N ILE A 326 2.93 -23.00 -9.63
CA ILE A 326 3.10 -24.15 -10.53
C ILE A 326 1.81 -24.97 -10.60
N LEU A 327 1.13 -25.19 -9.47
CA LEU A 327 -0.17 -25.89 -9.43
C LEU A 327 -1.26 -25.09 -10.18
N LEU A 328 -1.30 -23.77 -10.03
CA LEU A 328 -2.22 -22.90 -10.79
C LEU A 328 -1.94 -22.95 -12.29
N ALA A 329 -0.67 -22.92 -12.69
CA ALA A 329 -0.26 -23.08 -14.08
C ALA A 329 -0.68 -24.45 -14.62
N ALA A 330 -0.44 -25.53 -13.86
CA ALA A 330 -0.84 -26.88 -14.23
C ALA A 330 -2.36 -27.03 -14.37
N ALA A 331 -3.14 -26.37 -13.52
CA ALA A 331 -4.60 -26.32 -13.63
C ALA A 331 -5.07 -25.55 -14.87
N THR A 332 -4.37 -24.46 -15.23
CA THR A 332 -4.69 -23.63 -16.40
C THR A 332 -4.37 -24.34 -17.70
N PHE A 333 -3.20 -25.00 -17.79
CA PHE A 333 -2.78 -25.76 -18.97
C PHE A 333 -3.46 -27.11 -19.10
N ARG A 334 -4.33 -27.49 -18.14
CA ARG A 334 -5.08 -28.75 -18.15
C ARG A 334 -4.20 -29.96 -18.46
N LEU A 335 -3.00 -30.02 -17.89
CA LEU A 335 -2.00 -31.08 -18.14
C LEU A 335 -2.48 -32.52 -17.86
N THR A 336 -3.66 -32.67 -17.26
CA THR A 336 -4.33 -33.94 -16.94
C THR A 336 -5.43 -34.33 -17.93
N GLU A 337 -5.89 -33.42 -18.80
CA GLU A 337 -6.90 -33.71 -19.82
C GLU A 337 -6.23 -33.98 -21.17
N ASN A 338 -5.95 -35.25 -21.49
CA ASN A 338 -5.66 -35.64 -22.86
C ASN A 338 -6.97 -35.53 -23.68
N SER A 339 -7.15 -34.43 -24.41
CA SER A 339 -8.39 -34.10 -25.12
C SER A 339 -8.50 -34.83 -26.47
N VAL A 340 -9.06 -36.04 -26.45
CA VAL A 340 -9.64 -36.63 -27.66
C VAL A 340 -11.06 -36.08 -27.79
N HIS A 341 -11.27 -35.13 -28.71
CA HIS A 341 -12.58 -34.56 -29.01
C HIS A 341 -13.38 -35.52 -29.90
N ILE A 342 -14.44 -36.10 -29.34
CA ILE A 342 -15.42 -36.88 -30.11
C ILE A 342 -16.79 -36.23 -29.90
N SER A 343 -17.32 -35.65 -30.96
CA SER A 343 -18.50 -34.78 -30.90
C SER A 343 -19.78 -35.50 -31.31
N SER A 344 -19.67 -36.59 -32.09
CA SER A 344 -20.81 -37.33 -32.65
C SER A 344 -20.69 -38.84 -32.50
N THR A 345 -21.82 -39.54 -32.51
CA THR A 345 -21.87 -41.01 -32.49
C THR A 345 -21.26 -41.65 -33.75
N GLU A 346 -21.22 -40.91 -34.86
CA GLU A 346 -20.65 -41.37 -36.14
C GLU A 346 -19.10 -41.40 -36.10
N GLU A 347 -18.49 -40.45 -35.37
CA GLU A 347 -17.04 -40.39 -35.14
C GLU A 347 -16.54 -41.53 -34.23
N LEU A 348 -17.41 -42.10 -33.40
CA LEU A 348 -17.07 -43.21 -32.50
C LEU A 348 -16.63 -44.48 -33.27
N THR A 349 -17.22 -44.69 -34.44
CA THR A 349 -16.96 -45.80 -35.37
C THR A 349 -15.86 -45.53 -36.39
N SER A 350 -15.30 -44.31 -36.42
CA SER A 350 -14.24 -43.93 -37.35
C SER A 350 -12.93 -44.67 -37.09
N PRO A 351 -12.22 -45.16 -38.13
CA PRO A 351 -10.95 -45.86 -37.97
C PRO A 351 -9.82 -44.99 -37.41
N GLN A 352 -9.96 -43.64 -37.42
CA GLN A 352 -8.97 -42.71 -36.88
C GLN A 352 -8.74 -42.88 -35.36
N HIS A 353 -9.76 -43.31 -34.62
CA HIS A 353 -9.71 -43.43 -33.16
C HIS A 353 -9.45 -44.86 -32.68
N ASN A 354 -9.08 -45.79 -33.58
CA ASN A 354 -8.93 -47.22 -33.27
C ASN A 354 -7.88 -47.58 -32.22
N HIS A 355 -6.99 -46.65 -31.89
CA HIS A 355 -5.96 -46.77 -30.86
C HIS A 355 -6.49 -46.63 -29.42
N LEU A 356 -7.69 -46.05 -29.22
CA LEU A 356 -8.32 -45.88 -27.90
C LEU A 356 -9.30 -47.03 -27.60
N HIS A 357 -9.40 -47.48 -26.35
CA HIS A 357 -10.39 -48.49 -25.97
C HIS A 357 -11.82 -47.95 -26.15
N HIS A 358 -12.79 -48.84 -26.50
CA HIS A 358 -14.19 -48.45 -26.73
C HIS A 358 -14.80 -47.68 -25.53
N HIS A 359 -14.44 -48.08 -24.31
CA HIS A 359 -14.84 -47.41 -23.07
C HIS A 359 -14.35 -45.96 -22.98
N GLU A 360 -13.12 -45.67 -23.43
CA GLU A 360 -12.53 -44.33 -23.41
C GLU A 360 -13.20 -43.41 -24.44
N ARG A 361 -13.57 -43.94 -25.62
CA ARG A 361 -14.33 -43.20 -26.64
C ARG A 361 -15.76 -42.90 -26.19
N ALA A 362 -16.44 -43.88 -25.60
CA ALA A 362 -17.78 -43.68 -25.06
C ALA A 362 -17.77 -42.62 -23.95
N HIS A 363 -16.73 -42.60 -23.11
CA HIS A 363 -16.57 -41.61 -22.07
C HIS A 363 -16.28 -40.20 -22.62
N SER A 364 -15.47 -40.05 -23.68
CA SER A 364 -15.22 -38.74 -24.29
C SER A 364 -16.45 -38.16 -24.98
N LEU A 365 -17.23 -38.98 -25.69
CA LEU A 365 -18.52 -38.55 -26.27
C LEU A 365 -19.53 -38.14 -25.18
N LEU A 366 -19.59 -38.90 -24.08
CA LEU A 366 -20.47 -38.56 -22.95
C LEU A 366 -20.08 -37.21 -22.34
N LYS A 367 -18.78 -36.93 -22.22
CA LYS A 367 -18.23 -35.68 -21.69
C LYS A 367 -18.58 -34.46 -22.54
N GLU A 368 -18.59 -34.61 -23.87
CA GLU A 368 -18.95 -33.54 -24.83
C GLU A 368 -20.47 -33.32 -24.94
N THR A 369 -21.28 -34.33 -24.62
CA THR A 369 -22.75 -34.28 -24.79
C THR A 369 -23.50 -33.90 -23.52
N LEU A 370 -23.05 -34.38 -22.35
CA LEU A 370 -23.72 -34.19 -21.06
C LEU A 370 -22.81 -33.47 -20.05
N ARG A 371 -23.26 -32.33 -19.54
CA ARG A 371 -22.53 -31.51 -18.56
C ARG A 371 -22.11 -32.28 -17.29
N PRO A 372 -22.94 -33.19 -16.70
CA PRO A 372 -22.54 -33.99 -15.53
C PRO A 372 -21.38 -34.96 -15.77
N ALA A 373 -21.12 -35.33 -17.02
CA ALA A 373 -20.02 -36.22 -17.37
C ALA A 373 -18.66 -35.49 -17.45
N ASN A 374 -18.68 -34.16 -17.48
CA ASN A 374 -17.49 -33.35 -17.38
C ASN A 374 -17.08 -33.21 -15.91
N THR A 375 -15.88 -33.64 -15.55
CA THR A 375 -15.37 -33.53 -14.18
C THR A 375 -15.14 -32.05 -13.84
N LEU A 376 -16.12 -31.42 -13.19
CA LEU A 376 -16.09 -30.01 -12.81
C LEU A 376 -14.94 -29.68 -11.84
N LEU A 377 -14.52 -30.65 -11.01
CA LEU A 377 -13.43 -30.51 -10.04
C LEU A 377 -12.35 -31.58 -10.27
N THR A 378 -11.21 -31.18 -10.81
CA THR A 378 -10.06 -32.08 -11.02
C THR A 378 -9.27 -32.29 -9.73
N HIS A 379 -8.47 -33.36 -9.64
CA HIS A 379 -7.59 -33.61 -8.48
C HIS A 379 -6.66 -32.42 -8.17
N VAL A 380 -6.15 -31.75 -9.22
CA VAL A 380 -5.32 -30.54 -9.07
C VAL A 380 -6.12 -29.41 -8.42
N GLN A 381 -7.38 -29.21 -8.81
CA GLN A 381 -8.24 -28.19 -8.22
C GLN A 381 -8.59 -28.48 -6.76
N ILE A 382 -8.78 -29.75 -6.37
CA ILE A 382 -8.96 -30.12 -4.96
C ILE A 382 -7.74 -29.71 -4.13
N CYS A 383 -6.52 -29.98 -4.62
CA CYS A 383 -5.30 -29.53 -3.95
C CYS A 383 -5.23 -28.00 -3.81
N ILE A 384 -5.63 -27.26 -4.85
CA ILE A 384 -5.67 -25.79 -4.83
C ILE A 384 -6.69 -25.29 -3.77
N VAL A 385 -7.86 -25.91 -3.63
CA VAL A 385 -8.85 -25.54 -2.61
C VAL A 385 -8.28 -25.71 -1.20
N PHE A 386 -7.63 -26.84 -0.90
CA PHE A 386 -6.96 -27.02 0.39
C PHE A 386 -5.87 -25.98 0.64
N TRP A 387 -5.13 -25.61 -0.41
CA TRP A 387 -4.11 -24.56 -0.32
C TRP A 387 -4.71 -23.19 0.00
N ILE A 388 -5.80 -22.83 -0.67
CA ILE A 388 -6.53 -21.57 -0.46
C ILE A 388 -7.09 -21.50 0.97
N LEU A 389 -7.61 -22.61 1.51
CA LEU A 389 -8.05 -22.68 2.91
C LEU A 389 -6.88 -22.46 3.89
N GLY A 390 -5.70 -22.99 3.59
CA GLY A 390 -4.48 -22.72 4.36
C GLY A 390 -4.06 -21.26 4.34
N LEU A 391 -4.11 -20.62 3.16
CA LEU A 391 -3.84 -19.18 3.02
C LEU A 391 -4.90 -18.34 3.76
N LEU A 392 -6.18 -18.70 3.68
CA LEU A 392 -7.24 -18.04 4.43
C LEU A 392 -7.00 -18.10 5.93
N TRP A 393 -6.62 -19.27 6.45
CA TRP A 393 -6.30 -19.41 7.86
C TRP A 393 -5.12 -18.52 8.29
N MET A 394 -4.08 -18.43 7.44
CA MET A 394 -2.92 -17.57 7.66
C MET A 394 -3.32 -16.08 7.74
N GLU A 395 -4.11 -15.61 6.76
CA GLU A 395 -4.59 -14.22 6.73
C GLU A 395 -5.54 -13.90 7.90
N CYS A 396 -6.44 -14.81 8.26
CA CYS A 396 -7.30 -14.63 9.44
C CYS A 396 -6.48 -14.46 10.72
N LYS A 397 -5.40 -15.24 10.89
CA LYS A 397 -4.50 -15.11 12.03
C LYS A 397 -3.74 -13.79 12.02
N GLN A 398 -3.31 -13.31 10.85
CA GLN A 398 -2.65 -12.02 10.69
C GLN A 398 -3.59 -10.86 11.04
N ILE A 399 -4.82 -10.89 10.54
CA ILE A 399 -5.85 -9.88 10.85
C ILE A 399 -6.16 -9.85 12.35
N TYR A 400 -6.26 -11.02 12.99
CA TYR A 400 -6.51 -11.13 14.43
C TYR A 400 -5.38 -10.53 15.28
N ASN A 401 -4.12 -10.80 14.94
CA ASN A 401 -2.96 -10.33 15.71
C ASN A 401 -2.64 -8.84 15.50
N THR A 402 -2.76 -8.35 14.27
CA THR A 402 -2.37 -6.98 13.89
C THR A 402 -3.52 -5.98 14.03
N GLY A 403 -4.77 -6.45 13.94
CA GLY A 403 -5.96 -5.63 13.90
C GLY A 403 -6.33 -5.19 12.47
N ALA A 404 -7.62 -5.17 12.17
CA ALA A 404 -8.14 -4.96 10.81
C ALA A 404 -7.73 -3.61 10.18
N ARG A 405 -7.70 -2.52 10.97
CA ARG A 405 -7.37 -1.19 10.46
C ARG A 405 -5.91 -1.08 10.00
N SER A 406 -4.98 -1.63 10.78
CA SER A 406 -3.57 -1.62 10.38
C SER A 406 -3.34 -2.57 9.20
N TYR A 407 -4.02 -3.72 9.17
CA TYR A 407 -3.90 -4.69 8.08
C TYR A 407 -4.28 -4.11 6.70
N LEU A 408 -5.43 -3.42 6.61
CA LEU A 408 -5.93 -2.85 5.36
C LEU A 408 -5.17 -1.61 4.87
N THR A 409 -4.24 -1.07 5.67
CA THR A 409 -3.42 0.08 5.25
C THR A 409 -2.31 -0.34 4.28
N ASP A 410 -1.86 -1.60 4.35
CA ASP A 410 -0.85 -2.14 3.45
C ASP A 410 -1.46 -2.59 2.12
N TYR A 411 -0.94 -2.08 1.00
CA TYR A 411 -1.41 -2.43 -0.34
C TYR A 411 -1.33 -3.93 -0.66
N TYR A 412 -0.27 -4.61 -0.19
CA TYR A 412 -0.11 -6.06 -0.41
C TYR A 412 -1.14 -6.88 0.38
N ASN A 413 -1.41 -6.53 1.63
CA ASN A 413 -2.43 -7.21 2.44
C ASN A 413 -3.83 -7.02 1.83
N PHE A 414 -4.12 -5.82 1.31
CA PHE A 414 -5.38 -5.57 0.59
C PHE A 414 -5.49 -6.42 -0.68
N MET A 415 -4.40 -6.52 -1.46
CA MET A 415 -4.34 -7.39 -2.64
C MET A 415 -4.54 -8.86 -2.26
N ASP A 416 -3.92 -9.33 -1.19
CA ASP A 416 -4.03 -10.72 -0.71
C ASP A 416 -5.46 -11.06 -0.28
N PHE A 417 -6.12 -10.16 0.47
CA PHE A 417 -7.53 -10.27 0.80
C PHE A 417 -8.41 -10.32 -0.47
N GLY A 418 -8.14 -9.45 -1.44
CA GLY A 418 -8.84 -9.40 -2.72
C GLY A 418 -8.73 -10.72 -3.50
N VAL A 419 -7.51 -11.22 -3.71
CA VAL A 419 -7.24 -12.49 -4.40
C VAL A 419 -7.94 -13.65 -3.73
N LEU A 420 -7.81 -13.74 -2.41
CA LEU A 420 -8.40 -14.82 -1.64
C LEU A 420 -9.93 -14.80 -1.69
N SER A 421 -10.54 -13.61 -1.64
CA SER A 421 -11.98 -13.45 -1.78
C SER A 421 -12.48 -13.88 -3.16
N MET A 422 -11.75 -13.55 -4.24
CA MET A 422 -12.07 -13.97 -5.61
C MET A 422 -11.94 -15.49 -5.79
N TYR A 423 -10.89 -16.09 -5.23
CA TYR A 423 -10.73 -17.55 -5.23
C TYR A 423 -11.87 -18.25 -4.49
N LEU A 424 -12.22 -17.78 -3.28
CA LEU A 424 -13.32 -18.34 -2.51
C LEU A 424 -14.64 -18.21 -3.27
N ALA A 425 -14.95 -17.03 -3.82
CA ALA A 425 -16.16 -16.80 -4.61
C ALA A 425 -16.23 -17.71 -5.84
N SER A 426 -15.13 -17.86 -6.58
CA SER A 426 -15.04 -18.76 -7.73
C SER A 426 -15.34 -20.22 -7.33
N TYR A 427 -14.66 -20.74 -6.31
CA TYR A 427 -14.88 -22.14 -5.90
C TYR A 427 -16.27 -22.36 -5.30
N LEU A 428 -16.83 -21.40 -4.56
CA LEU A 428 -18.22 -21.46 -4.09
C LEU A 428 -19.21 -21.56 -5.26
N LEU A 429 -19.03 -20.74 -6.31
CA LEU A 429 -19.86 -20.83 -7.52
C LEU A 429 -19.72 -22.17 -8.22
N ARG A 430 -18.52 -22.75 -8.28
CA ARG A 430 -18.29 -24.09 -8.83
C ARG A 430 -18.98 -25.18 -8.02
N PHE A 431 -18.91 -25.14 -6.69
CA PHE A 431 -19.62 -26.09 -5.82
C PHE A 431 -21.15 -25.96 -5.96
N ILE A 432 -21.67 -24.72 -6.04
CA ILE A 432 -23.11 -24.49 -6.27
C ILE A 432 -23.52 -25.05 -7.63
N THR A 433 -22.71 -24.82 -8.67
CA THR A 433 -22.99 -25.32 -10.02
C THR A 433 -22.97 -26.85 -10.06
N ASP A 434 -21.96 -27.49 -9.45
CA ASP A 434 -21.87 -28.94 -9.33
C ASP A 434 -23.09 -29.53 -8.62
N PHE A 435 -23.52 -28.93 -7.50
CA PHE A 435 -24.74 -29.36 -6.81
C PHE A 435 -25.99 -29.28 -7.72
N ARG A 436 -26.14 -28.20 -8.50
CA ARG A 436 -27.27 -28.04 -9.44
C ARG A 436 -27.22 -29.04 -10.60
N VAL A 437 -26.02 -29.30 -11.13
CA VAL A 437 -25.80 -30.28 -12.20
C VAL A 437 -26.11 -31.70 -11.69
N GLN A 438 -25.69 -32.05 -10.48
CA GLN A 438 -26.03 -33.35 -9.85
C GLN A 438 -27.52 -33.48 -9.52
N GLU A 439 -28.20 -32.39 -9.17
CA GLU A 439 -29.65 -32.38 -8.99
C GLU A 439 -30.38 -32.65 -10.32
N ALA A 440 -29.91 -32.05 -11.41
CA ALA A 440 -30.44 -32.28 -12.75
C ALA A 440 -30.19 -33.71 -13.24
N ASP A 441 -28.97 -34.24 -13.03
CA ASP A 441 -28.63 -35.61 -13.43
C ASP A 441 -29.48 -36.65 -12.71
N ARG A 442 -29.69 -36.48 -11.39
CA ARG A 442 -30.59 -37.36 -10.60
C ARG A 442 -32.04 -37.32 -11.06
N TYR A 443 -32.52 -36.17 -11.53
CA TYR A 443 -33.90 -36.02 -11.99
C TYR A 443 -34.14 -36.78 -13.30
N PHE A 444 -33.21 -36.71 -14.25
CA PHE A 444 -33.35 -37.39 -15.54
C PHE A 444 -32.75 -38.81 -15.56
N ASN A 445 -31.96 -39.17 -14.54
CA ASN A 445 -31.08 -40.34 -14.53
C ASN A 445 -30.28 -40.46 -15.84
N GLY A 446 -29.84 -39.30 -16.36
CA GLY A 446 -29.40 -39.15 -17.75
C GLY A 446 -28.05 -39.79 -18.00
N THR A 447 -27.07 -39.52 -17.12
CA THR A 447 -25.68 -39.96 -17.30
C THR A 447 -25.54 -41.47 -17.18
N GLN A 448 -26.23 -42.11 -16.23
CA GLN A 448 -26.19 -43.58 -16.09
C GLN A 448 -26.84 -44.28 -17.28
N ARG A 449 -28.01 -43.80 -17.73
CA ARG A 449 -28.72 -44.37 -18.87
C ARG A 449 -27.96 -44.17 -20.17
N ALA A 450 -27.41 -42.98 -20.38
CA ALA A 450 -26.53 -42.66 -21.51
C ALA A 450 -25.30 -43.57 -21.54
N ARG A 451 -24.64 -43.77 -20.39
CA ARG A 451 -23.49 -44.66 -20.28
C ARG A 451 -23.86 -46.12 -20.59
N MET A 452 -24.99 -46.62 -20.10
CA MET A 452 -25.44 -47.98 -20.41
C MET A 452 -25.71 -48.18 -21.91
N LEU A 453 -26.36 -47.21 -22.57
CA LEU A 453 -26.67 -47.28 -24.00
C LEU A 453 -25.40 -47.24 -24.87
N LEU A 454 -24.44 -46.37 -24.52
CA LEU A 454 -23.16 -46.30 -25.23
C LEU A 454 -22.33 -47.58 -25.04
N MET A 455 -22.33 -48.19 -23.85
CA MET A 455 -21.62 -49.45 -23.59
C MET A 455 -22.30 -50.65 -24.28
N ALA A 456 -23.62 -50.61 -24.46
CA ALA A 456 -24.37 -51.63 -25.21
C ALA A 456 -24.26 -51.49 -26.75
N GLY A 457 -23.62 -50.42 -27.24
CA GLY A 457 -23.47 -50.15 -28.68
C GLY A 457 -24.74 -49.69 -29.39
N ASN A 458 -25.79 -49.28 -28.65
CA ASN A 458 -27.07 -48.87 -29.20
C ASN A 458 -27.15 -47.33 -29.36
N TYR A 459 -26.52 -46.82 -30.43
CA TYR A 459 -26.33 -45.39 -30.65
C TYR A 459 -27.61 -44.63 -31.01
N THR A 460 -28.59 -45.30 -31.65
CA THR A 460 -29.87 -44.69 -32.03
C THR A 460 -30.70 -44.34 -30.79
N ASP A 461 -30.72 -45.23 -29.81
CA ASP A 461 -31.45 -45.02 -28.55
C ASP A 461 -30.78 -43.96 -27.67
N PHE A 462 -29.45 -43.86 -27.74
CA PHE A 462 -28.70 -42.78 -27.11
C PHE A 462 -29.05 -41.41 -27.72
N ASN A 463 -29.08 -41.30 -29.05
CA ASN A 463 -29.46 -40.06 -29.73
C ASN A 463 -30.93 -39.68 -29.46
N TYR A 464 -31.83 -40.66 -29.38
CA TYR A 464 -33.22 -40.43 -28.97
C TYR A 464 -33.32 -39.91 -27.53
N LEU A 465 -32.58 -40.50 -26.58
CA LEU A 465 -32.51 -40.04 -25.19
C LEU A 465 -32.01 -38.59 -25.11
N LEU A 466 -30.94 -38.28 -25.84
CA LEU A 466 -30.37 -36.92 -25.87
C LEU A 466 -31.36 -35.92 -26.48
N ALA A 467 -32.04 -36.29 -27.56
CA ALA A 467 -33.09 -35.47 -28.17
C ALA A 467 -34.27 -35.26 -27.20
N GLN A 468 -34.66 -36.29 -26.43
CA GLN A 468 -35.71 -36.18 -25.43
C GLN A 468 -35.34 -35.18 -24.32
N ILE A 469 -34.10 -35.25 -23.82
CA ILE A 469 -33.57 -34.31 -22.83
C ILE A 469 -33.59 -32.89 -23.43
N LYS A 470 -33.01 -32.69 -24.62
CA LYS A 470 -32.96 -31.37 -25.29
C LYS A 470 -34.35 -30.80 -25.63
N SER A 471 -35.32 -31.64 -25.98
CA SER A 471 -36.68 -31.21 -26.36
C SER A 471 -37.48 -30.58 -25.22
N LYS A 472 -37.19 -30.93 -23.97
CA LYS A 472 -37.81 -30.34 -22.77
C LYS A 472 -37.18 -28.98 -22.44
N GLN A 473 -37.13 -28.09 -23.41
CA GLN A 473 -36.38 -26.82 -23.35
C GLN A 473 -36.95 -25.82 -22.30
N HIS A 474 -38.18 -26.04 -21.82
CA HIS A 474 -38.86 -25.14 -20.87
C HIS A 474 -38.65 -25.52 -19.39
N GLU A 475 -38.03 -26.66 -19.09
CA GLU A 475 -37.69 -27.01 -17.70
C GLU A 475 -36.33 -26.41 -17.30
N PRO A 476 -36.23 -25.70 -16.16
CA PRO A 476 -34.98 -25.05 -15.73
C PRO A 476 -33.85 -26.05 -15.45
N LYS A 477 -34.19 -27.33 -15.20
CA LYS A 477 -33.23 -28.40 -14.93
C LYS A 477 -32.54 -28.93 -16.19
N ASN A 478 -33.16 -28.81 -17.36
CA ASN A 478 -32.58 -29.25 -18.63
C ASN A 478 -31.35 -28.40 -19.01
N TYR A 479 -31.37 -27.11 -18.68
CA TYR A 479 -30.24 -26.20 -18.90
C TYR A 479 -28.93 -26.72 -18.31
N PHE A 480 -28.97 -27.32 -17.11
CA PHE A 480 -27.79 -27.87 -16.45
C PHE A 480 -27.30 -29.21 -17.01
N MET A 481 -28.02 -29.81 -17.97
CA MET A 481 -27.60 -31.04 -18.65
C MET A 481 -26.82 -30.76 -19.94
N GLU A 482 -27.01 -29.60 -20.57
CA GLU A 482 -26.33 -29.23 -21.83
C GLU A 482 -24.84 -28.93 -21.60
N ALA A 483 -23.95 -29.77 -22.16
CA ALA A 483 -22.50 -29.61 -22.05
C ALA A 483 -21.94 -28.45 -22.90
N SER A 484 -22.59 -28.14 -24.02
CA SER A 484 -22.13 -27.14 -24.97
C SER A 484 -22.15 -25.73 -24.38
N ARG A 485 -20.96 -25.15 -24.20
CA ARG A 485 -20.77 -23.77 -23.69
C ARG A 485 -21.43 -22.71 -24.57
N PHE A 486 -21.64 -22.97 -25.86
CA PHE A 486 -22.27 -22.03 -26.79
C PHE A 486 -23.75 -21.76 -26.47
N HIS A 487 -24.42 -22.71 -25.82
CA HIS A 487 -25.83 -22.59 -25.44
C HIS A 487 -26.02 -22.06 -24.02
N TRP A 488 -24.94 -21.78 -23.30
CA TRP A 488 -25.02 -21.28 -21.93
C TRP A 488 -25.44 -19.81 -21.91
N LYS A 489 -26.19 -19.44 -20.88
CA LYS A 489 -26.55 -18.04 -20.68
C LYS A 489 -25.29 -17.24 -20.29
N PRO A 490 -25.19 -15.95 -20.68
CA PRO A 490 -24.02 -15.12 -20.33
C PRO A 490 -23.76 -14.99 -18.82
N ASN A 491 -24.79 -15.18 -17.99
CA ASN A 491 -24.72 -15.13 -16.53
C ASN A 491 -24.62 -16.52 -15.88
N ASP A 492 -24.21 -17.56 -16.62
CA ASP A 492 -23.99 -18.88 -16.05
C ASP A 492 -22.93 -18.80 -14.92
N PRO A 493 -23.22 -19.37 -13.73
CA PRO A 493 -22.31 -19.31 -12.60
C PRO A 493 -20.94 -19.95 -12.87
N GLU A 494 -20.83 -20.91 -13.80
CA GLU A 494 -19.54 -21.48 -14.19
C GLU A 494 -18.69 -20.45 -14.95
N ILE A 495 -19.27 -19.70 -15.88
CA ILE A 495 -18.58 -18.64 -16.64
C ILE A 495 -18.12 -17.54 -15.68
N VAL A 496 -18.99 -17.11 -14.77
CA VAL A 496 -18.63 -16.12 -13.74
C VAL A 496 -17.50 -16.65 -12.85
N SER A 497 -17.52 -17.94 -12.49
CA SER A 497 -16.43 -18.56 -11.73
C SER A 497 -15.12 -18.57 -12.51
N ASP A 498 -15.15 -18.89 -13.81
CA ASP A 498 -13.96 -18.95 -14.66
C ASP A 498 -13.33 -17.55 -14.82
N VAL A 499 -14.16 -16.50 -14.94
CA VAL A 499 -13.70 -15.10 -14.97
C VAL A 499 -13.05 -14.70 -13.65
N LEU A 500 -13.69 -14.97 -12.51
CA LEU A 500 -13.14 -14.67 -11.19
C LEU A 500 -11.82 -15.43 -10.94
N PHE A 501 -11.76 -16.71 -11.32
CA PHE A 501 -10.56 -17.53 -11.23
C PHE A 501 -9.42 -16.99 -12.09
N ALA A 502 -9.71 -16.56 -13.32
CA ALA A 502 -8.71 -16.00 -14.23
C ALA A 502 -8.12 -14.68 -13.70
N ILE A 503 -8.97 -13.78 -13.20
CA ILE A 503 -8.53 -12.53 -12.57
C ILE A 503 -7.69 -12.82 -11.34
N ALA A 504 -8.15 -13.72 -10.46
CA ALA A 504 -7.41 -14.13 -9.27
C ALA A 504 -6.02 -14.70 -9.61
N ASN A 505 -5.91 -15.50 -10.67
CA ASN A 505 -4.62 -16.05 -11.14
C ASN A 505 -3.65 -14.96 -11.56
N VAL A 506 -4.09 -13.98 -12.35
CA VAL A 506 -3.23 -12.86 -12.78
C VAL A 506 -2.67 -12.11 -11.57
N ILE A 507 -3.55 -11.78 -10.61
CA ILE A 507 -3.14 -11.07 -9.41
C ILE A 507 -2.25 -11.97 -8.53
N SER A 508 -2.50 -13.28 -8.46
CA SER A 508 -1.63 -14.22 -7.74
C SER A 508 -0.22 -14.32 -8.35
N PHE A 509 -0.06 -14.20 -9.66
CA PHE A 509 1.26 -14.10 -10.27
C PHE A 509 1.92 -12.75 -9.96
N ALA A 510 1.16 -11.66 -10.05
CA ALA A 510 1.62 -10.32 -9.68
C ALA A 510 2.03 -10.23 -8.19
N ARG A 511 1.40 -11.04 -7.32
CA ARG A 511 1.75 -11.16 -5.90
C ARG A 511 3.23 -11.45 -5.72
N THR A 512 3.88 -12.25 -6.57
CA THR A 512 5.32 -12.60 -6.50
C THR A 512 6.24 -11.38 -6.32
N THR A 513 5.82 -10.19 -6.73
CA THR A 513 6.49 -8.92 -6.45
C THR A 513 6.74 -8.68 -4.95
N TYR A 514 5.98 -9.25 -4.01
CA TYR A 514 6.26 -9.14 -2.56
C TYR A 514 7.63 -9.71 -2.15
N LEU A 515 8.18 -10.65 -2.93
CA LEU A 515 9.49 -11.29 -2.68
C LEU A 515 10.66 -10.50 -3.25
N MET A 516 10.41 -9.61 -4.21
CA MET A 516 11.45 -8.83 -4.87
C MET A 516 12.31 -7.95 -3.93
N PRO A 517 11.81 -7.39 -2.80
CA PRO A 517 12.63 -6.59 -1.88
C PRO A 517 13.73 -7.38 -1.17
N ALA A 518 13.60 -8.71 -1.08
CA ALA A 518 14.60 -9.56 -0.44
C ALA A 518 15.88 -9.72 -1.29
N PHE A 519 15.82 -9.37 -2.58
CA PHE A 519 16.97 -9.45 -3.47
C PHE A 519 17.65 -8.08 -3.61
N GLU A 520 18.97 -8.07 -3.48
CA GLU A 520 19.80 -6.85 -3.52
C GLU A 520 19.59 -5.99 -4.77
N VAL A 521 19.47 -6.62 -5.94
CA VAL A 521 19.31 -5.92 -7.22
C VAL A 521 17.86 -5.51 -7.49
N LEU A 522 16.88 -6.34 -7.13
CA LEU A 522 15.47 -6.10 -7.46
C LEU A 522 14.77 -5.21 -6.45
N GLY A 523 15.21 -5.17 -5.19
CA GLY A 523 14.58 -4.39 -4.14
C GLY A 523 14.55 -2.88 -4.41
N PRO A 524 15.68 -2.22 -4.70
CA PRO A 524 15.70 -0.79 -5.02
C PRO A 524 14.82 -0.44 -6.23
N LEU A 525 14.80 -1.32 -7.25
CA LEU A 525 14.00 -1.15 -8.47
C LEU A 525 12.49 -1.21 -8.17
N GLN A 526 12.07 -2.12 -7.31
CA GLN A 526 10.65 -2.20 -6.92
C GLN A 526 10.23 -1.01 -6.05
N ILE A 527 11.08 -0.58 -5.11
CA ILE A 527 10.78 0.59 -4.28
C ILE A 527 10.67 1.85 -5.14
N SER A 528 11.52 2.02 -6.15
CA SER A 528 11.40 3.14 -7.09
C SER A 528 10.13 3.02 -7.95
N LEU A 529 9.80 1.82 -8.44
CA LEU A 529 8.56 1.57 -9.17
C LEU A 529 7.33 1.94 -8.34
N GLY A 530 7.27 1.55 -7.07
CA GLY A 530 6.17 1.92 -6.18
C GLY A 530 6.00 3.44 -6.01
N ARG A 531 7.11 4.18 -5.89
CA ARG A 531 7.08 5.66 -5.82
C ARG A 531 6.60 6.27 -7.14
N MET A 532 7.10 5.77 -8.26
CA MET A 532 6.69 6.23 -9.60
C MET A 532 5.20 5.97 -9.85
N VAL A 533 4.66 4.81 -9.43
CA VAL A 533 3.21 4.53 -9.51
C VAL A 533 2.41 5.57 -8.73
N GLY A 534 2.88 5.96 -7.54
CA GLY A 534 2.27 7.06 -6.77
C GLY A 534 2.20 8.37 -7.55
N ASP A 535 3.26 8.75 -8.26
CA ASP A 535 3.26 9.95 -9.11
C ASP A 535 2.37 9.78 -10.34
N ILE A 536 2.38 8.61 -11.00
CA ILE A 536 1.50 8.29 -12.13
C ILE A 536 0.03 8.44 -11.72
N THR A 537 -0.38 7.97 -10.53
CA THR A 537 -1.77 8.11 -10.08
C THR A 537 -2.22 9.58 -9.97
N ARG A 538 -1.32 10.50 -9.58
CA ARG A 538 -1.61 11.95 -9.52
C ARG A 538 -1.87 12.51 -10.93
N PHE A 539 -1.06 12.12 -11.91
CA PHE A 539 -1.27 12.51 -13.31
C PHE A 539 -2.53 11.87 -13.92
N MET A 540 -2.83 10.61 -13.56
CA MET A 540 -4.02 9.91 -14.04
C MET A 540 -5.33 10.60 -13.65
N VAL A 541 -5.38 11.31 -12.51
CA VAL A 541 -6.57 12.10 -12.14
C VAL A 541 -6.83 13.24 -13.14
N LEU A 542 -5.79 13.99 -13.52
CA LEU A 542 -5.92 15.05 -14.52
C LEU A 542 -6.27 14.47 -15.89
N PHE A 543 -5.64 13.36 -16.27
CA PHE A 543 -5.93 12.66 -17.51
C PHE A 543 -7.39 12.16 -17.57
N ALA A 544 -7.92 11.59 -16.49
CA ALA A 544 -9.30 11.12 -16.41
C ALA A 544 -10.32 12.25 -16.58
N LEU A 545 -10.04 13.46 -16.06
CA LEU A 545 -10.90 14.64 -16.27
C LEU A 545 -10.96 15.03 -17.74
N VAL A 546 -9.82 15.05 -18.43
CA VAL A 546 -9.76 15.34 -19.87
C VAL A 546 -10.50 14.27 -20.67
N LEU A 547 -10.25 12.99 -20.39
CA LEU A 547 -10.93 11.88 -21.06
C LEU A 547 -12.45 11.95 -20.86
N PHE A 548 -12.91 12.26 -19.65
CA PHE A 548 -14.33 12.41 -19.36
C PHE A 548 -14.96 13.60 -20.12
N ALA A 549 -14.26 14.74 -20.22
CA ALA A 549 -14.74 15.88 -21.00
C ALA A 549 -14.91 15.54 -22.49
N PHE A 550 -13.92 14.86 -23.10
CA PHE A 550 -14.02 14.38 -24.48
C PHE A 550 -15.09 13.30 -24.65
N MET A 551 -15.27 12.41 -23.66
CA MET A 551 -16.32 11.40 -23.66
C MET A 551 -17.71 12.03 -23.71
N VAL A 552 -17.99 13.02 -22.86
CA VAL A 552 -19.28 13.72 -22.88
C VAL A 552 -19.46 14.50 -24.18
N GLY A 553 -18.42 15.19 -24.65
CA GLY A 553 -18.47 15.95 -25.91
C GLY A 553 -18.77 15.09 -27.13
N LEU A 554 -18.06 13.96 -27.29
CA LEU A 554 -18.26 13.04 -28.40
C LEU A 554 -19.57 12.27 -28.27
N HIS A 555 -19.97 11.89 -27.05
CA HIS A 555 -21.29 11.29 -26.85
C HIS A 555 -22.41 12.25 -27.29
N ASN A 556 -22.36 13.52 -26.88
CA ASN A 556 -23.35 14.53 -27.29
C ASN A 556 -23.33 14.83 -28.80
N LEU A 557 -22.22 14.59 -29.49
CA LEU A 557 -22.15 14.75 -30.94
C LEU A 557 -22.72 13.55 -31.70
N TYR A 558 -22.41 12.33 -31.24
CA TYR A 558 -22.72 11.09 -31.94
C TYR A 558 -23.95 10.36 -31.43
N TRP A 559 -24.61 10.79 -30.33
CA TRP A 559 -25.73 10.05 -29.74
C TRP A 559 -26.88 9.79 -30.73
N TYR A 560 -27.19 10.76 -31.60
CA TYR A 560 -28.23 10.62 -32.62
C TYR A 560 -27.87 9.54 -33.65
N TYR A 561 -26.64 9.55 -34.16
CA TYR A 561 -26.17 8.57 -35.14
C TYR A 561 -25.96 7.18 -34.53
N GLY A 562 -25.53 7.08 -33.27
CA GLY A 562 -25.40 5.81 -32.57
C GLY A 562 -26.75 5.12 -32.29
N ALA A 563 -27.84 5.90 -32.15
CA ALA A 563 -29.19 5.38 -31.99
C ALA A 563 -29.79 4.82 -33.29
N GLN A 564 -29.30 5.25 -34.45
CA GLN A 564 -29.78 4.80 -35.75
C GLN A 564 -29.16 3.47 -36.18
N LYS A 565 -30.01 2.53 -36.59
CA LYS A 565 -29.64 1.23 -37.17
C LYS A 565 -30.15 1.17 -38.60
N PHE A 566 -29.30 0.75 -39.54
CA PHE A 566 -29.70 0.50 -40.93
C PHE A 566 -29.35 -0.95 -41.30
N LYS A 567 -30.13 -1.52 -42.24
CA LYS A 567 -29.97 -2.91 -42.69
C LYS A 567 -28.94 -2.94 -43.81
N MET A 568 -27.80 -3.61 -43.61
CA MET A 568 -26.77 -3.79 -44.63
C MET A 568 -26.71 -5.27 -45.03
N SER A 569 -26.75 -5.56 -46.34
CA SER A 569 -26.59 -6.92 -46.86
C SER A 569 -25.09 -7.21 -46.99
N LEU A 570 -24.55 -8.02 -46.08
CA LEU A 570 -23.20 -8.57 -46.18
C LEU A 570 -23.34 -10.07 -46.48
N ASN A 571 -22.84 -10.52 -47.62
CA ASN A 571 -22.82 -11.92 -48.04
C ASN A 571 -24.19 -12.63 -47.97
N GLY A 572 -25.27 -11.98 -48.43
CA GLY A 572 -26.61 -12.58 -48.49
C GLY A 572 -27.33 -12.71 -47.14
N GLN A 573 -26.73 -12.25 -46.05
CA GLN A 573 -27.40 -12.09 -44.75
C GLN A 573 -27.59 -10.61 -44.43
N SER A 574 -28.82 -10.26 -44.03
CA SER A 574 -29.16 -8.89 -43.67
C SER A 574 -28.80 -8.61 -42.21
N VAL A 575 -27.72 -7.86 -41.98
CA VAL A 575 -27.24 -7.51 -40.64
C VAL A 575 -27.61 -6.07 -40.33
N TYR A 576 -28.15 -5.83 -39.14
CA TYR A 576 -28.40 -4.47 -38.64
C TYR A 576 -27.07 -3.88 -38.17
N VAL A 577 -26.61 -2.83 -38.85
CA VAL A 577 -25.37 -2.12 -38.50
C VAL A 577 -25.74 -0.72 -38.00
N HIS A 578 -25.08 -0.27 -36.93
CA HIS A 578 -25.25 1.09 -36.41
C HIS A 578 -24.57 2.12 -37.34
N ALA A 579 -25.16 3.31 -37.49
CA ALA A 579 -24.62 4.39 -38.34
C ALA A 579 -23.24 4.89 -37.89
N ALA A 580 -22.99 4.89 -36.58
CA ALA A 580 -21.64 5.01 -36.00
C ALA A 580 -21.44 3.85 -35.01
N GLY A 581 -20.44 3.00 -35.28
CA GLY A 581 -20.08 1.91 -34.38
C GLY A 581 -19.26 2.40 -33.18
N ALA A 582 -18.43 3.43 -33.39
CA ALA A 582 -17.74 4.14 -32.34
C ALA A 582 -18.72 5.13 -31.65
N PHE A 583 -18.60 5.27 -30.33
CA PHE A 583 -19.34 6.25 -29.50
C PHE A 583 -20.84 5.98 -29.27
N GLN A 584 -21.29 4.73 -29.42
CA GLN A 584 -22.66 4.31 -29.09
C GLN A 584 -22.93 4.29 -27.58
N GLY A 585 -23.49 5.37 -27.04
CA GLY A 585 -23.72 5.44 -25.59
C GLY A 585 -22.45 5.62 -24.78
N LEU A 586 -22.59 5.96 -23.51
CA LEU A 586 -21.46 6.40 -22.67
C LEU A 586 -20.36 5.32 -22.52
N GLY A 587 -20.74 4.05 -22.35
CA GLY A 587 -19.79 2.94 -22.17
C GLY A 587 -18.94 2.64 -23.41
N HIS A 588 -19.55 2.61 -24.61
CA HIS A 588 -18.78 2.40 -25.84
C HIS A 588 -17.95 3.64 -26.19
N THR A 589 -18.42 4.86 -25.89
CA THR A 589 -17.61 6.07 -26.06
C THR A 589 -16.35 6.03 -25.20
N PHE A 590 -16.48 5.59 -23.94
CA PHE A 590 -15.32 5.38 -23.06
C PHE A 590 -14.38 4.31 -23.61
N TYR A 591 -14.90 3.15 -24.03
CA TYR A 591 -14.10 2.09 -24.64
C TYR A 591 -13.34 2.59 -25.87
N SER A 592 -14.04 3.30 -26.77
CA SER A 592 -13.41 3.88 -27.96
C SER A 592 -12.34 4.91 -27.58
N LEU A 593 -12.61 5.86 -26.69
CA LEU A 593 -11.59 6.82 -26.29
C LEU A 593 -10.39 6.16 -25.60
N PHE A 594 -10.62 5.13 -24.80
CA PHE A 594 -9.56 4.39 -24.13
C PHE A 594 -8.64 3.68 -25.14
N TRP A 595 -9.20 2.92 -26.08
CA TRP A 595 -8.39 2.21 -27.09
C TRP A 595 -7.78 3.13 -28.16
N SER A 596 -8.32 4.34 -28.33
CA SER A 596 -7.71 5.38 -29.17
C SER A 596 -6.34 5.81 -28.64
N MET A 597 -6.11 5.78 -27.32
CA MET A 597 -4.78 6.06 -26.73
C MET A 597 -3.71 5.08 -27.20
N PHE A 598 -4.11 3.83 -27.49
CA PHE A 598 -3.22 2.77 -27.97
C PHE A 598 -3.25 2.66 -29.51
N SER A 599 -3.87 3.63 -30.20
CA SER A 599 -4.03 3.63 -31.65
C SER A 599 -4.70 2.37 -32.22
N GLN A 600 -5.57 1.71 -31.44
CA GLN A 600 -6.24 0.46 -31.86
C GLN A 600 -7.60 0.68 -32.54
N ILE A 601 -8.00 1.93 -32.77
CA ILE A 601 -9.30 2.24 -33.40
C ILE A 601 -9.10 2.64 -34.84
N ASN A 602 -9.86 1.99 -35.71
CA ASN A 602 -9.90 2.30 -37.12
C ASN A 602 -10.72 3.57 -37.35
N ILE A 603 -10.19 4.51 -38.14
CA ILE A 603 -10.86 5.76 -38.51
C ILE A 603 -12.20 5.49 -39.21
N ASN A 604 -12.33 4.35 -39.88
CA ASN A 604 -13.56 3.91 -40.55
C ASN A 604 -14.73 3.69 -39.57
N GLU A 605 -14.46 3.43 -38.29
CA GLU A 605 -15.50 3.28 -37.26
C GLU A 605 -16.07 4.64 -36.78
N ILE A 606 -15.34 5.73 -37.05
CA ILE A 606 -15.75 7.12 -36.79
C ILE A 606 -16.66 7.63 -37.92
N SER A 607 -16.44 7.15 -39.15
CA SER A 607 -17.24 7.57 -40.30
C SER A 607 -18.71 7.16 -40.12
N VAL A 608 -19.61 8.14 -40.24
CA VAL A 608 -21.05 7.88 -40.20
C VAL A 608 -21.44 7.18 -41.49
N LYS A 609 -21.80 5.91 -41.38
CA LYS A 609 -22.31 5.13 -42.51
C LYS A 609 -23.71 5.64 -42.85
N THR A 610 -23.86 6.12 -44.08
CA THR A 610 -25.16 6.51 -44.63
C THR A 610 -25.74 5.34 -45.43
N PRO A 611 -27.08 5.16 -45.47
CA PRO A 611 -27.69 4.15 -46.32
C PRO A 611 -27.47 4.52 -47.80
N ASP A 612 -26.97 3.58 -48.60
CA ASP A 612 -26.92 3.73 -50.06
C ASP A 612 -28.34 3.95 -50.60
N VAL A 613 -28.45 4.90 -51.53
CA VAL A 613 -29.71 5.51 -52.00
C VAL A 613 -30.68 4.51 -52.67
N GLU A 614 -30.28 3.25 -52.87
CA GLU A 614 -31.10 2.20 -53.50
C GLU A 614 -31.71 1.17 -52.51
N GLY A 615 -31.53 1.34 -51.19
CA GLY A 615 -32.12 0.46 -50.18
C GLY A 615 -33.04 1.18 -49.20
N LEU A 616 -34.36 1.14 -49.45
CA LEU A 616 -35.48 1.53 -48.59
C LEU A 616 -35.15 2.44 -47.36
N ARG A 617 -35.50 3.73 -47.47
CA ARG A 617 -35.73 4.58 -46.30
C ARG A 617 -36.93 4.05 -45.51
N GLN A 618 -36.70 3.43 -44.35
CA GLN A 618 -37.69 3.39 -43.27
C GLN A 618 -37.29 4.42 -42.21
N CYS A 619 -37.88 5.62 -42.31
CA CYS A 619 -37.84 6.61 -41.23
C CYS A 619 -39.02 6.34 -40.28
N ILE A 620 -38.76 6.34 -38.97
CA ILE A 620 -39.77 6.16 -37.92
C ILE A 620 -40.45 7.51 -37.64
N LEU A 621 -41.79 7.53 -37.64
CA LEU A 621 -42.61 8.55 -36.96
C LEU A 621 -42.66 8.21 -35.47
N ILE A 622 -42.35 9.19 -34.62
CA ILE A 622 -42.48 9.09 -33.17
C ILE A 622 -43.96 9.28 -32.84
N ASP A 623 -44.64 8.22 -32.39
CA ASP A 623 -45.97 8.36 -31.78
C ASP A 623 -45.84 8.46 -30.26
N ASN A 624 -46.62 9.36 -29.67
CA ASN A 624 -46.27 10.09 -28.47
C ASN A 624 -46.63 9.37 -27.16
N ASP A 625 -46.96 8.07 -27.17
CA ASP A 625 -47.57 7.47 -25.96
C ASP A 625 -47.17 6.06 -25.52
N ARG A 626 -46.50 5.18 -26.29
CA ARG A 626 -46.05 3.88 -25.73
C ARG A 626 -44.77 3.36 -26.38
N ASN A 627 -43.76 3.06 -25.55
CA ASN A 627 -42.48 2.42 -25.88
C ASN A 627 -42.61 1.01 -26.47
N LYS A 628 -43.21 0.85 -27.65
CA LYS A 628 -43.11 -0.36 -28.47
C LYS A 628 -42.90 0.01 -29.93
N ILE A 629 -41.78 -0.46 -30.47
CA ILE A 629 -41.46 -0.39 -31.90
C ILE A 629 -42.26 -1.51 -32.58
N VAL A 630 -43.22 -1.16 -33.42
CA VAL A 630 -43.94 -2.12 -34.28
C VAL A 630 -43.60 -1.79 -35.73
N CYS A 631 -42.98 -2.74 -36.43
CA CYS A 631 -42.76 -2.65 -37.87
C CYS A 631 -43.97 -3.28 -38.57
N THR A 632 -44.70 -2.52 -39.40
CA THR A 632 -45.73 -3.07 -40.28
C THR A 632 -45.12 -3.44 -41.63
N GLU A 633 -45.28 -4.70 -42.04
CA GLU A 633 -45.13 -5.12 -43.43
C GLU A 633 -46.39 -4.78 -44.24
N ASP A 634 -46.17 -4.65 -45.55
CA ASP A 634 -47.12 -4.57 -46.66
C ASP A 634 -47.83 -3.24 -46.98
N ALA A 635 -47.54 -2.73 -48.17
CA ALA A 635 -48.45 -2.81 -49.32
C ALA A 635 -47.92 -1.96 -50.50
N THR A 636 -47.69 -2.58 -51.66
CA THR A 636 -48.51 -2.38 -52.87
C THR A 636 -47.82 -2.97 -54.10
N ASN A 637 -48.30 -4.15 -54.53
CA ASN A 637 -48.51 -4.40 -55.95
C ASN A 637 -49.53 -3.38 -56.47
N LYS A 638 -49.23 -2.70 -57.58
CA LYS A 638 -50.25 -2.19 -58.54
C LYS A 638 -49.59 -1.84 -59.90
N THR A 639 -49.73 -2.79 -60.82
CA THR A 639 -50.26 -2.66 -62.20
C THR A 639 -49.69 -1.64 -63.20
N THR A 640 -49.35 -2.18 -64.38
CA THR A 640 -49.42 -1.62 -65.77
C THR A 640 -48.46 -0.47 -66.13
N ALA A 641 -47.76 -0.46 -67.26
CA ALA A 641 -48.00 -1.04 -68.58
C ALA A 641 -46.72 -1.56 -69.25
#